data_AF-A0A1J5C7V7-F1
#
_entry.id   AF-A0A1J5C7V7-F1
#
_cell.length_a   1.000
_cell.length_b   1.000
_cell.length_c   1.000
_cell.angle_alpha   90.00
_cell.angle_beta   90.00
_cell.angle_gamma   90.00
#
_symmetry.space_group_name_H-M   'P 1'
#
loop_
_entity.id
_entity.type
_entity.pdbx_description
1 polymer ?
#
loop_
_entity_poly.entity_id
_entity_poly.type
_entity_poly.pdbx_seq_one_letter_code
_entity_poly.pdbx_strand_id
1 'polypeptide(L)'
;MRLTLKILASVLGALLLLTCIGAFWYFMSRQPQRDGELALAQLKAEVSVRYDERGVPHIKASNQDDLYRALGYVHAQDRLFQMEIMRRLANGELAEILGPDLVKTDRLFRTLRLREQAAKMVAAMDPQSPAVLAQSAYLDGVNQFLARGPTPTEFSLLGIPKRPFTLQDSMAISGYLAYSFASAFKTEPVLTFVRDRLGDDYLRIFELEWNPLGVLQKASAAARQPDWDALGQLAQVSSEVQQRSGVALLEGSNGWAVSGARTSSGLPMLVGDPHIGFSVPSVWFEAHLSAPGFELYGHFQALLATAMLGHNTQFGWTLTMFQNDDLDLIAEKVNPQNPNQVWYQGQWTNLISSQETIKVKGGKPVQLTLQRSLHGPIISSAFQDNLKYTADSVPVAMWWAFLETKNPVLEAFYELNRADTLAKARQAASKIHAPGLNVVWASTSGDIGWWAAASLPIRPVGVQPHFILNGDSDEANKTGFYRFSDNPQEENPSRGYIVSANHQPNSTSGLPVPGYYNPYDRAQALQDRLGNDAIQWNALNSQSLQLSTQTGYFWRVLEPLMPALSDVVRDPLERSVFDSLVQWDGQYSLLNIPPTVFTQFVYELTKATLADELGSVQFKNLAADACLERCGARSAGTLSF
;
A
#
# COMPACT_ATOMS: atom_id res chain seq x y z
N MET A 1 -48.90 25.89 38.07
CA MET A 1 -47.80 26.21 37.12
C MET A 1 -46.41 25.85 37.66
N ARG A 2 -45.97 26.39 38.82
CA ARG A 2 -44.63 26.08 39.38
C ARG A 2 -44.44 24.60 39.79
N LEU A 3 -45.46 23.95 40.35
CA LEU A 3 -45.39 22.53 40.75
C LEU A 3 -45.34 21.59 39.53
N THR A 4 -46.15 21.86 38.51
CA THR A 4 -46.17 21.09 37.25
C THR A 4 -44.84 21.21 36.48
N LEU A 5 -44.23 22.39 36.43
CA LEU A 5 -42.88 22.57 35.86
C LEU A 5 -41.80 21.80 36.62
N LYS A 6 -41.87 21.75 37.96
CA LYS A 6 -40.95 20.96 38.79
C LYS A 6 -41.10 19.46 38.54
N ILE A 7 -42.33 18.95 38.50
CA ILE A 7 -42.61 17.54 38.21
C ILE A 7 -42.11 17.19 36.80
N LEU A 8 -42.40 18.02 35.80
CA LEU A 8 -41.93 17.79 34.42
C LEU A 8 -40.39 17.80 34.34
N ALA A 9 -39.72 18.74 35.01
CA ALA A 9 -38.26 18.79 35.07
C ALA A 9 -37.67 17.57 35.79
N SER A 10 -38.29 17.09 36.87
CA SER A 10 -37.88 15.87 37.57
C SER A 10 -38.08 14.62 36.71
N VAL A 11 -39.20 14.51 35.99
CA VAL A 11 -39.45 13.39 35.06
C VAL A 11 -38.47 13.41 33.90
N LEU A 12 -38.21 14.58 33.29
CA LEU A 12 -37.19 14.73 32.25
C LEU A 12 -35.79 14.40 32.77
N GLY A 13 -35.45 14.84 33.99
CA GLY A 13 -34.18 14.51 34.63
C GLY A 13 -34.02 13.01 34.90
N ALA A 14 -35.09 12.34 35.37
CA ALA A 14 -35.09 10.90 35.58
C ALA A 14 -34.98 10.12 34.27
N LEU A 15 -35.69 10.54 33.22
CA LEU A 15 -35.59 9.94 31.88
C LEU A 15 -34.18 10.11 31.29
N LEU A 16 -33.58 11.29 31.42
CA LEU A 16 -32.22 11.54 30.98
C LEU A 16 -31.23 10.63 31.73
N LEU A 17 -31.36 10.53 33.06
CA LEU A 17 -30.51 9.66 33.88
C LEU A 17 -30.66 8.18 33.48
N LEU A 18 -31.88 7.68 33.30
CA LEU A 18 -32.13 6.32 32.84
C LEU A 18 -31.56 6.06 31.45
N THR A 19 -31.63 7.05 30.55
CA THR A 19 -31.02 6.97 29.22
C THR A 19 -29.50 6.91 29.30
N CYS A 20 -28.88 7.74 30.15
CA CYS A 20 -27.44 7.71 30.38
C CYS A 20 -26.98 6.37 30.99
N ILE A 21 -27.72 5.83 31.96
CA ILE A 21 -27.43 4.52 32.55
C ILE A 21 -27.58 3.41 31.50
N GLY A 22 -28.66 3.44 30.71
CA GLY A 22 -28.89 2.48 29.64
C GLY A 22 -27.80 2.53 28.56
N ALA A 23 -27.39 3.73 28.15
CA ALA A 23 -26.29 3.92 27.21
C ALA A 23 -24.96 3.43 27.81
N PHE A 24 -24.65 3.78 29.05
CA PHE A 24 -23.45 3.31 29.75
C PHE A 24 -23.40 1.78 29.82
N TRP A 25 -24.48 1.13 30.25
CA TRP A 25 -24.57 -0.32 30.32
C TRP A 25 -24.46 -0.98 28.94
N TYR A 26 -25.10 -0.39 27.93
CA TYR A 26 -24.96 -0.82 26.53
C TYR A 26 -23.49 -0.78 26.11
N PHE A 27 -22.78 0.34 26.27
CA PHE A 27 -21.37 0.44 25.86
C PHE A 27 -20.46 -0.50 26.66
N MET A 28 -20.67 -0.64 27.97
CA MET A 28 -19.88 -1.56 28.79
C MET A 28 -20.08 -3.03 28.37
N SER A 29 -21.31 -3.41 27.99
CA SER A 29 -21.61 -4.77 27.51
C SER A 29 -20.96 -5.10 26.15
N ARG A 30 -20.45 -4.10 25.42
CA ARG A 30 -19.78 -4.26 24.13
C ARG A 30 -18.25 -4.26 24.21
N GLN A 31 -17.68 -4.16 25.41
CA GLN A 31 -16.23 -4.16 25.57
C GLN A 31 -15.63 -5.55 25.30
N PRO A 32 -14.38 -5.61 24.80
CA PRO A 32 -13.59 -6.82 24.72
C PRO A 32 -13.52 -7.55 26.07
N GLN A 33 -13.69 -8.88 26.05
CA GLN A 33 -13.44 -9.71 27.23
C GLN A 33 -11.93 -9.95 27.35
N ARG A 34 -11.31 -9.36 28.38
CA ARG A 34 -9.86 -9.48 28.64
C ARG A 34 -9.47 -10.52 29.68
N ASP A 35 -10.42 -10.93 30.52
CA ASP A 35 -10.21 -11.87 31.62
C ASP A 35 -11.31 -12.96 31.66
N GLY A 36 -11.00 -14.06 32.33
CA GLY A 36 -11.91 -15.18 32.57
C GLY A 36 -11.80 -16.31 31.54
N GLU A 37 -12.75 -17.22 31.59
CA GLU A 37 -12.79 -18.40 30.71
C GLU A 37 -13.89 -18.25 29.66
N LEU A 38 -13.64 -18.77 28.46
CA LEU A 38 -14.62 -18.81 27.38
C LEU A 38 -14.53 -20.13 26.63
N ALA A 39 -15.69 -20.65 26.21
CA ALA A 39 -15.75 -21.86 25.40
C ALA A 39 -15.66 -21.51 23.92
N LEU A 40 -14.56 -21.91 23.28
CA LEU A 40 -14.38 -21.84 21.83
C LEU A 40 -14.58 -23.23 21.22
N ALA A 41 -15.47 -23.35 20.23
CA ALA A 41 -15.73 -24.61 19.57
C ALA A 41 -14.50 -25.09 18.79
N GLN A 42 -14.37 -26.40 18.62
CA GLN A 42 -13.30 -27.07 17.87
C GLN A 42 -11.88 -26.89 18.41
N LEU A 43 -11.72 -26.38 19.64
CA LEU A 43 -10.45 -26.51 20.34
C LEU A 43 -10.17 -27.98 20.68
N LYS A 44 -8.94 -28.43 20.40
CA LYS A 44 -8.46 -29.77 20.78
C LYS A 44 -7.90 -29.78 22.21
N ALA A 45 -7.39 -28.64 22.68
CA ALA A 45 -6.85 -28.44 24.01
C ALA A 45 -7.11 -27.01 24.52
N GLU A 46 -6.82 -26.78 25.80
CA GLU A 46 -6.88 -25.44 26.40
C GLU A 46 -5.88 -24.48 25.73
N VAL A 47 -6.32 -23.22 25.55
CA VAL A 47 -5.50 -22.12 25.04
C VAL A 47 -5.53 -20.99 26.07
N SER A 48 -4.34 -20.51 26.45
CA SER A 48 -4.18 -19.36 27.34
C SER A 48 -3.92 -18.11 26.53
N VAL A 49 -4.64 -17.03 26.81
CA VAL A 49 -4.38 -15.69 26.26
C VAL A 49 -4.06 -14.75 27.42
N ARG A 50 -2.86 -14.17 27.40
CA ARG A 50 -2.44 -13.13 28.37
C ARG A 50 -2.25 -11.82 27.63
N TYR A 51 -2.90 -10.75 28.07
CA TYR A 51 -2.67 -9.41 27.54
C TYR A 51 -1.54 -8.72 28.32
N ASP A 52 -0.68 -7.98 27.63
CA ASP A 52 0.32 -7.11 28.27
C ASP A 52 -0.24 -5.71 28.55
N GLU A 53 0.60 -4.81 29.08
CA GLU A 53 0.23 -3.43 29.41
C GLU A 53 -0.19 -2.57 28.21
N ARG A 54 0.14 -3.00 26.98
CA ARG A 54 -0.26 -2.34 25.73
C ARG A 54 -1.48 -3.02 25.10
N GLY A 55 -1.99 -4.09 25.70
CA GLY A 55 -3.12 -4.86 25.19
C GLY A 55 -2.74 -5.86 24.10
N VAL A 56 -1.45 -6.23 23.98
CA VAL A 56 -0.99 -7.24 23.02
C VAL A 56 -1.32 -8.63 23.57
N PRO A 57 -2.06 -9.47 22.82
CA PRO A 57 -2.32 -10.85 23.22
C PRO A 57 -1.08 -11.74 23.05
N HIS A 58 -0.69 -12.39 24.13
CA HIS A 58 0.23 -13.53 24.13
C HIS A 58 -0.58 -14.83 24.23
N ILE A 59 -0.67 -15.54 23.11
CA ILE A 59 -1.48 -16.74 22.92
C ILE A 59 -0.57 -17.96 23.04
N LYS A 60 -0.88 -18.84 23.98
CA LYS A 60 -0.18 -20.11 24.20
C LYS A 60 -1.13 -21.27 24.03
N ALA A 61 -0.80 -22.20 23.13
CA ALA A 61 -1.59 -23.38 22.82
C ALA A 61 -0.73 -24.65 22.75
N SER A 62 -1.36 -25.82 22.85
CA SER A 62 -0.67 -27.11 22.70
C SER A 62 -0.51 -27.56 21.24
N ASN A 63 -1.16 -26.88 20.30
CA ASN A 63 -1.07 -27.14 18.87
C ASN A 63 -1.37 -25.85 18.08
N GLN A 64 -0.94 -25.79 16.82
CA GLN A 64 -1.07 -24.59 15.99
C GLN A 64 -2.50 -24.34 15.49
N ASP A 65 -3.34 -25.36 15.32
CA ASP A 65 -4.74 -25.15 14.90
C ASP A 65 -5.50 -24.35 15.95
N ASP A 66 -5.38 -24.74 17.22
CA ASP A 66 -5.97 -24.05 18.36
C ASP A 66 -5.36 -22.65 18.55
N LEU A 67 -4.05 -22.51 18.31
CA LEU A 67 -3.34 -21.22 18.33
C LEU A 67 -3.93 -20.24 17.32
N TYR A 68 -4.07 -20.65 16.06
CA TYR A 68 -4.61 -19.80 14.99
C TYR A 68 -6.10 -19.51 15.21
N ARG A 69 -6.87 -20.47 15.71
CA ARG A 69 -8.27 -20.25 16.06
C ARG A 69 -8.44 -19.23 17.18
N ALA A 70 -7.63 -19.31 18.23
CA ALA A 70 -7.64 -18.32 19.29
C ALA A 70 -7.18 -16.94 18.79
N LEU A 71 -6.14 -16.89 17.94
CA LEU A 71 -5.71 -15.64 17.27
C LEU A 71 -6.86 -15.00 16.51
N GLY A 72 -7.60 -15.77 15.71
CA GLY A 72 -8.76 -15.26 14.97
C GLY A 72 -9.84 -14.68 15.88
N TYR A 73 -10.14 -15.36 16.98
CA TYR A 73 -11.14 -14.91 17.94
C TYR A 73 -10.73 -13.58 18.60
N VAL A 74 -9.51 -13.46 19.11
CA VAL A 74 -9.05 -12.23 19.79
C VAL A 74 -8.80 -11.08 18.82
N HIS A 75 -8.35 -11.37 17.61
CA HIS A 75 -8.20 -10.36 16.56
C HIS A 75 -9.58 -9.81 16.16
N ALA A 76 -10.59 -10.66 15.99
CA ALA A 76 -11.96 -10.21 15.74
C ALA A 76 -12.53 -9.44 16.93
N GLN A 77 -12.23 -9.84 18.18
CA GLN A 77 -12.65 -9.12 19.38
C GLN A 77 -12.29 -7.64 19.33
N ASP A 78 -11.09 -7.33 18.83
CA ASP A 78 -10.60 -5.96 18.76
C ASP A 78 -10.93 -5.27 17.43
N ARG A 79 -11.02 -6.02 16.33
CA ARG A 79 -10.97 -5.46 14.97
C ARG A 79 -12.14 -5.86 14.06
N LEU A 80 -13.23 -6.43 14.59
CA LEU A 80 -14.34 -6.94 13.75
C LEU A 80 -14.90 -5.90 12.77
N PHE A 81 -15.04 -4.63 13.18
CA PHE A 81 -15.50 -3.57 12.28
C PHE A 81 -14.45 -3.22 11.20
N GLN A 82 -13.16 -3.19 11.54
CA GLN A 82 -12.09 -3.02 10.56
C GLN A 82 -12.12 -4.14 9.51
N MET A 83 -12.28 -5.40 9.95
CA MET A 83 -12.43 -6.56 9.07
C MET A 83 -13.62 -6.41 8.11
N GLU A 84 -14.76 -5.92 8.61
CA GLU A 84 -15.96 -5.65 7.81
C GLU A 84 -15.72 -4.61 6.71
N ILE A 85 -15.11 -3.48 7.07
CA ILE A 85 -14.85 -2.39 6.12
C ILE A 85 -13.82 -2.84 5.08
N MET A 86 -12.76 -3.53 5.48
CA MET A 86 -11.74 -4.01 4.54
C MET A 86 -12.29 -5.02 3.54
N ARG A 87 -13.11 -5.99 3.97
CA ARG A 87 -13.73 -6.93 3.02
C ARG A 87 -14.67 -6.22 2.05
N ARG A 88 -15.40 -5.20 2.50
CA ARG A 88 -16.34 -4.46 1.66
C ARG A 88 -15.62 -3.57 0.66
N LEU A 89 -14.55 -2.91 1.10
CA LEU A 89 -13.68 -2.14 0.21
C LEU A 89 -13.13 -3.03 -0.90
N ALA A 90 -12.45 -4.12 -0.54
CA ALA A 90 -11.83 -5.04 -1.50
C ALA A 90 -12.84 -5.66 -2.49
N ASN A 91 -14.09 -5.89 -2.04
CA ASN A 91 -15.15 -6.43 -2.88
C ASN A 91 -16.00 -5.36 -3.61
N GLY A 92 -15.78 -4.07 -3.38
CA GLY A 92 -16.64 -2.99 -3.91
C GLY A 92 -18.08 -3.07 -3.39
N GLU A 93 -18.25 -3.02 -2.07
CA GLU A 93 -19.52 -3.17 -1.33
C GLU A 93 -19.71 -2.13 -0.21
N LEU A 94 -18.99 -1.00 -0.26
CA LEU A 94 -19.10 0.07 0.75
C LEU A 94 -20.39 0.89 0.59
N ALA A 95 -20.84 1.12 -0.65
CA ALA A 95 -22.06 1.88 -0.91
C ALA A 95 -23.30 1.21 -0.31
N GLU A 96 -23.30 -0.11 -0.17
CA GLU A 96 -24.39 -0.88 0.45
C GLU A 96 -24.67 -0.44 1.89
N ILE A 97 -23.65 0.03 2.62
CA ILE A 97 -23.76 0.39 4.05
C ILE A 97 -23.45 1.86 4.36
N LEU A 98 -22.75 2.56 3.46
CA LEU A 98 -22.37 3.97 3.63
C LEU A 98 -23.07 4.93 2.65
N GLY A 99 -23.76 4.40 1.63
CA GLY A 99 -24.62 5.20 0.76
C GLY A 99 -23.96 5.70 -0.54
N PRO A 100 -24.60 6.67 -1.22
CA PRO A 100 -24.30 7.00 -2.62
C PRO A 100 -22.89 7.57 -2.86
N ASP A 101 -22.29 8.23 -1.87
CA ASP A 101 -20.96 8.84 -1.99
C ASP A 101 -19.86 7.79 -2.28
N LEU A 102 -20.12 6.52 -1.91
CA LEU A 102 -19.18 5.41 -2.06
C LEU A 102 -19.39 4.61 -3.35
N VAL A 103 -20.36 4.97 -4.20
CA VAL A 103 -20.63 4.24 -5.46
C VAL A 103 -19.43 4.31 -6.41
N LYS A 104 -18.71 5.44 -6.45
CA LYS A 104 -17.50 5.58 -7.30
C LYS A 104 -16.38 4.64 -6.84
N THR A 105 -16.19 4.52 -5.53
CA THR A 105 -15.27 3.56 -4.92
C THR A 105 -15.66 2.14 -5.30
N ASP A 106 -16.92 1.76 -5.10
CA ASP A 106 -17.38 0.41 -5.41
C ASP A 106 -17.19 0.08 -6.90
N ARG A 107 -17.51 1.00 -7.81
CA ARG A 107 -17.27 0.84 -9.26
C ARG A 107 -15.81 0.59 -9.59
N LEU A 108 -14.89 1.35 -8.99
CA LEU A 108 -13.45 1.14 -9.17
C LEU A 108 -13.07 -0.29 -8.75
N PHE A 109 -13.42 -0.72 -7.54
CA PHE A 109 -13.05 -2.04 -7.03
C PHE A 109 -13.70 -3.21 -7.76
N ARG A 110 -14.94 -3.05 -8.27
CA ARG A 110 -15.55 -4.02 -9.18
C ARG A 110 -14.77 -4.13 -10.49
N THR A 111 -14.31 -3.00 -11.01
CA THR A 111 -13.55 -2.94 -12.27
C THR A 111 -12.13 -3.49 -12.15
N LEU A 112 -11.53 -3.43 -10.96
CA LEU A 112 -10.24 -4.09 -10.65
C LEU A 112 -10.33 -5.62 -10.63
N ARG A 113 -11.55 -6.19 -10.55
CA ARG A 113 -11.81 -7.65 -10.54
C ARG A 113 -11.14 -8.41 -9.39
N LEU A 114 -10.82 -7.73 -8.28
CA LEU A 114 -10.15 -8.35 -7.12
C LEU A 114 -10.95 -9.54 -6.55
N ARG A 115 -12.27 -9.40 -6.46
CA ARG A 115 -13.17 -10.47 -5.97
C ARG A 115 -13.08 -11.74 -6.81
N GLU A 116 -13.02 -11.59 -8.13
CA GLU A 116 -12.92 -12.73 -9.05
C GLU A 116 -11.55 -13.37 -8.99
N GLN A 117 -10.50 -12.54 -8.90
CA GLN A 117 -9.14 -13.04 -8.76
C GLN A 117 -8.96 -13.79 -7.45
N ALA A 118 -9.50 -13.28 -6.34
CA ALA A 118 -9.52 -13.96 -5.05
C ALA A 118 -10.22 -15.33 -5.13
N ALA A 119 -11.35 -15.43 -5.86
CA ALA A 119 -12.02 -16.71 -6.07
C ALA A 119 -11.15 -17.69 -6.87
N LYS A 120 -10.44 -17.23 -7.91
CA LYS A 120 -9.50 -18.06 -8.69
C LYS A 120 -8.32 -18.54 -7.85
N MET A 121 -7.74 -17.66 -7.04
CA MET A 121 -6.65 -17.99 -6.11
C MET A 121 -7.09 -19.08 -5.14
N VAL A 122 -8.24 -18.90 -4.49
CA VAL A 122 -8.80 -19.91 -3.56
C VAL A 122 -9.09 -21.23 -4.25
N ALA A 123 -9.65 -21.22 -5.46
CA ALA A 123 -9.92 -22.44 -6.21
C ALA A 123 -8.65 -23.20 -6.63
N ALA A 124 -7.51 -22.51 -6.75
CA ALA A 124 -6.22 -23.09 -7.11
C ALA A 124 -5.38 -23.55 -5.91
N MET A 125 -5.75 -23.14 -4.69
CA MET A 125 -5.07 -23.54 -3.45
C MET A 125 -5.34 -25.01 -3.11
N ASP A 126 -4.33 -25.67 -2.52
CA ASP A 126 -4.54 -26.97 -1.89
C ASP A 126 -5.21 -26.76 -0.51
N PRO A 127 -6.45 -27.24 -0.30
CA PRO A 127 -7.14 -27.08 0.98
C PRO A 127 -6.44 -27.77 2.17
N GLN A 128 -5.52 -28.70 1.89
CA GLN A 128 -4.71 -29.39 2.90
C GLN A 128 -3.33 -28.76 3.09
N SER A 129 -3.02 -27.66 2.37
CA SER A 129 -1.76 -26.96 2.58
C SER A 129 -1.72 -26.41 4.02
N PRO A 130 -0.55 -26.44 4.69
CA PRO A 130 -0.44 -25.91 6.05
C PRO A 130 -0.88 -24.43 6.16
N ALA A 131 -0.63 -23.63 5.12
CA ALA A 131 -1.02 -22.23 5.07
C ALA A 131 -2.55 -22.05 5.04
N VAL A 132 -3.25 -22.85 4.23
CA VAL A 132 -4.72 -22.82 4.14
C VAL A 132 -5.37 -23.36 5.41
N LEU A 133 -4.80 -24.40 6.03
CA LEU A 133 -5.28 -24.92 7.32
C LEU A 133 -5.15 -23.89 8.44
N ALA A 134 -4.01 -23.20 8.53
CA ALA A 134 -3.79 -22.11 9.49
C ALA A 134 -4.78 -20.96 9.28
N GLN A 135 -4.95 -20.52 8.03
CA GLN A 135 -5.90 -19.46 7.68
C GLN A 135 -7.36 -19.87 7.96
N SER A 136 -7.71 -21.13 7.73
CA SER A 136 -9.06 -21.65 7.99
C SER A 136 -9.35 -21.73 9.50
N ALA A 137 -8.39 -22.18 10.31
CA ALA A 137 -8.52 -22.18 11.77
C ALA A 137 -8.69 -20.75 12.31
N TYR A 138 -7.90 -19.81 11.81
CA TYR A 138 -8.04 -18.38 12.12
C TYR A 138 -9.43 -17.84 11.76
N LEU A 139 -9.91 -18.08 10.54
CA LEU A 139 -11.24 -17.62 10.11
C LEU A 139 -12.38 -18.28 10.91
N ASP A 140 -12.22 -19.54 11.34
CA ASP A 140 -13.16 -20.18 12.27
C ASP A 140 -13.24 -19.39 13.58
N GLY A 141 -12.10 -19.02 14.18
CA GLY A 141 -12.05 -18.15 15.36
C GLY A 141 -12.74 -16.79 15.15
N VAL A 142 -12.43 -16.11 14.04
CA VAL A 142 -13.07 -14.84 13.64
C VAL A 142 -14.59 -15.01 13.56
N ASN A 143 -15.06 -16.07 12.92
CA ASN A 143 -16.48 -16.33 12.70
C ASN A 143 -17.21 -16.73 13.99
N GLN A 144 -16.54 -17.43 14.91
CA GLN A 144 -17.09 -17.70 16.24
C GLN A 144 -17.29 -16.41 17.04
N PHE A 145 -16.35 -15.46 16.99
CA PHE A 145 -16.54 -14.13 17.60
C PHE A 145 -17.66 -13.36 16.91
N LEU A 146 -17.70 -13.31 15.57
CA LEU A 146 -18.79 -12.66 14.83
C LEU A 146 -20.18 -13.18 15.26
N ALA A 147 -20.31 -14.50 15.42
CA ALA A 147 -21.57 -15.15 15.76
C ALA A 147 -21.99 -14.93 17.22
N ARG A 148 -21.06 -15.06 18.17
CA ARG A 148 -21.38 -15.17 19.61
C ARG A 148 -20.85 -14.01 20.46
N GLY A 149 -19.83 -13.30 19.99
CA GLY A 149 -19.20 -12.20 20.68
C GLY A 149 -20.04 -10.91 20.67
N PRO A 150 -19.69 -9.93 21.52
CA PRO A 150 -20.30 -8.62 21.48
C PRO A 150 -20.14 -7.98 20.10
N THR A 151 -21.25 -7.48 19.56
CA THR A 151 -21.20 -6.85 18.23
C THR A 151 -20.77 -5.39 18.37
N PRO A 152 -19.80 -4.91 17.59
CA PRO A 152 -19.42 -3.49 17.60
C PRO A 152 -20.62 -2.59 17.32
N THR A 153 -20.63 -1.40 17.91
CA THR A 153 -21.78 -0.49 17.84
C THR A 153 -22.04 -0.02 16.41
N GLU A 154 -21.00 0.09 15.59
CA GLU A 154 -21.02 0.46 14.18
C GLU A 154 -21.93 -0.46 13.37
N PHE A 155 -21.98 -1.77 13.67
CA PHE A 155 -22.88 -2.69 12.98
C PHE A 155 -24.34 -2.31 13.20
N SER A 156 -24.73 -2.00 14.44
CA SER A 156 -26.08 -1.59 14.78
C SER A 156 -26.43 -0.22 14.17
N LEU A 157 -25.52 0.75 14.26
CA LEU A 157 -25.73 2.11 13.74
C LEU A 157 -25.83 2.14 12.21
N LEU A 158 -25.02 1.35 11.53
CA LEU A 158 -24.97 1.31 10.08
C LEU A 158 -25.94 0.29 9.48
N GLY A 159 -26.54 -0.59 10.29
CA GLY A 159 -27.44 -1.66 9.84
C GLY A 159 -26.70 -2.76 9.09
N ILE A 160 -25.46 -3.06 9.49
CA ILE A 160 -24.60 -4.03 8.82
C ILE A 160 -25.07 -5.45 9.15
N PRO A 161 -25.44 -6.27 8.15
CA PRO A 161 -25.77 -7.66 8.39
C PRO A 161 -24.51 -8.47 8.70
N LYS A 162 -24.57 -9.31 9.74
CA LYS A 162 -23.51 -10.27 10.02
C LYS A 162 -23.50 -11.37 8.96
N ARG A 163 -22.39 -11.52 8.26
CA ARG A 163 -22.11 -12.64 7.35
C ARG A 163 -20.73 -13.22 7.65
N PRO A 164 -20.55 -14.56 7.62
CA PRO A 164 -19.25 -15.18 7.85
C PRO A 164 -18.16 -14.65 6.93
N PHE A 165 -16.94 -14.54 7.44
CA PHE A 165 -15.74 -14.28 6.67
C PHE A 165 -15.23 -15.56 6.04
N THR A 166 -14.71 -15.43 4.83
CA THR A 166 -14.26 -16.54 3.98
C THR A 166 -12.80 -16.37 3.58
N LEU A 167 -12.17 -17.43 3.09
CA LEU A 167 -10.81 -17.36 2.53
C LEU A 167 -10.75 -16.39 1.34
N GLN A 168 -11.84 -16.27 0.58
CA GLN A 168 -11.94 -15.30 -0.51
C GLN A 168 -11.87 -13.85 0.00
N ASP A 169 -12.46 -13.54 1.16
CA ASP A 169 -12.35 -12.20 1.75
C ASP A 169 -10.89 -11.86 2.09
N SER A 170 -10.16 -12.82 2.68
CA SER A 170 -8.73 -12.69 2.97
C SER A 170 -7.90 -12.45 1.70
N MET A 171 -8.16 -13.20 0.63
CA MET A 171 -7.43 -13.05 -0.63
C MET A 171 -7.79 -11.76 -1.37
N ALA A 172 -9.05 -11.33 -1.32
CA ALA A 172 -9.47 -10.03 -1.87
C ALA A 172 -8.74 -8.86 -1.17
N ILE A 173 -8.52 -8.96 0.14
CA ILE A 173 -7.77 -7.96 0.91
C ILE A 173 -6.30 -7.91 0.49
N SER A 174 -5.68 -9.04 0.14
CA SER A 174 -4.33 -9.02 -0.45
C SER A 174 -4.30 -8.30 -1.80
N GLY A 175 -5.39 -8.38 -2.59
CA GLY A 175 -5.56 -7.60 -3.82
C GLY A 175 -5.73 -6.10 -3.55
N TYR A 176 -6.41 -5.72 -2.47
CA TYR A 176 -6.46 -4.31 -2.05
C TYR A 176 -5.08 -3.80 -1.64
N LEU A 177 -4.31 -4.60 -0.89
CA LEU A 177 -2.91 -4.28 -0.58
C LEU A 177 -2.10 -4.10 -1.87
N ALA A 178 -2.27 -4.98 -2.85
CA ALA A 178 -1.63 -4.83 -4.16
C ALA A 178 -2.01 -3.50 -4.84
N TYR A 179 -3.30 -3.17 -4.84
CA TYR A 179 -3.80 -1.93 -5.42
C TYR A 179 -3.23 -0.68 -4.72
N SER A 180 -3.01 -0.72 -3.40
CA SER A 180 -2.41 0.43 -2.70
C SER A 180 -0.97 0.74 -3.13
N PHE A 181 -0.30 -0.18 -3.85
CA PHE A 181 1.05 0.01 -4.41
C PHE A 181 1.01 0.43 -5.89
N ALA A 182 -0.16 0.38 -6.53
CA ALA A 182 -0.32 0.60 -7.96
C ALA A 182 -0.34 2.09 -8.31
N SER A 183 0.82 2.75 -8.21
CA SER A 183 0.97 4.18 -8.55
C SER A 183 0.63 4.49 -10.01
N ALA A 184 0.73 3.51 -10.92
CA ALA A 184 0.31 3.55 -12.32
C ALA A 184 -0.98 4.36 -12.56
N PHE A 185 -2.03 4.11 -11.75
CA PHE A 185 -3.33 4.78 -11.86
C PHE A 185 -3.28 6.30 -11.70
N LYS A 186 -2.28 6.82 -10.99
CA LYS A 186 -2.06 8.25 -10.76
C LYS A 186 -1.00 8.79 -11.70
N THR A 187 0.10 8.07 -11.86
CA THR A 187 1.30 8.56 -12.53
C THR A 187 1.20 8.49 -14.06
N GLU A 188 0.80 7.35 -14.64
CA GLU A 188 0.82 7.15 -16.10
C GLU A 188 -0.13 8.09 -16.85
N PRO A 189 -1.38 8.33 -16.40
CA PRO A 189 -2.24 9.34 -17.03
C PRO A 189 -1.61 10.73 -17.11
N VAL A 190 -0.93 11.16 -16.05
CA VAL A 190 -0.31 12.48 -15.97
C VAL A 190 0.92 12.54 -16.88
N LEU A 191 1.81 11.55 -16.82
CA LEU A 191 3.00 11.51 -17.66
C LEU A 191 2.67 11.39 -19.15
N THR A 192 1.65 10.60 -19.49
CA THR A 192 1.16 10.49 -20.86
C THR A 192 0.54 11.81 -21.33
N PHE A 193 -0.18 12.52 -20.46
CA PHE A 193 -0.72 13.86 -20.75
C PHE A 193 0.42 14.86 -21.03
N VAL A 194 1.45 14.90 -20.17
CA VAL A 194 2.61 15.77 -20.36
C VAL A 194 3.28 15.49 -21.70
N ARG A 195 3.56 14.22 -22.01
CA ARG A 195 4.13 13.80 -23.30
C ARG A 195 3.30 14.29 -24.49
N ASP A 196 1.99 14.02 -24.46
CA ASP A 196 1.11 14.22 -25.61
C ASP A 196 0.63 15.66 -25.80
N ARG A 197 0.62 16.47 -24.73
CA ARG A 197 0.11 17.86 -24.75
C ARG A 197 1.17 18.93 -24.58
N LEU A 198 2.18 18.69 -23.75
CA LEU A 198 3.24 19.66 -23.45
C LEU A 198 4.52 19.33 -24.22
N GLY A 199 4.77 18.04 -24.48
CA GLY A 199 5.90 17.53 -25.25
C GLY A 199 7.01 16.93 -24.40
N ASP A 200 7.91 16.19 -25.05
CA ASP A 200 8.93 15.37 -24.39
C ASP A 200 9.92 16.16 -23.52
N ASP A 201 10.13 17.45 -23.81
CA ASP A 201 11.03 18.29 -23.01
C ASP A 201 10.52 18.49 -21.57
N TYR A 202 9.20 18.52 -21.37
CA TYR A 202 8.59 18.61 -20.04
C TYR A 202 8.74 17.31 -19.23
N LEU A 203 9.04 16.17 -19.86
CA LEU A 203 9.22 14.90 -19.14
C LEU A 203 10.52 14.82 -18.35
N ARG A 204 11.49 15.70 -18.64
CA ARG A 204 12.84 15.66 -18.06
C ARG A 204 12.88 15.87 -16.55
N ILE A 205 11.86 16.52 -15.97
CA ILE A 205 11.78 16.76 -14.52
C ILE A 205 11.36 15.52 -13.73
N PHE A 206 10.77 14.52 -14.38
CA PHE A 206 10.21 13.34 -13.70
C PHE A 206 11.21 12.18 -13.57
N GLU A 207 12.38 12.28 -14.20
CA GLU A 207 13.46 11.28 -14.14
C GLU A 207 12.97 9.85 -14.45
N LEU A 208 12.26 9.70 -15.58
CA LEU A 208 11.58 8.45 -15.97
C LEU A 208 12.52 7.32 -16.40
N GLU A 209 13.76 7.65 -16.76
CA GLU A 209 14.72 6.67 -17.23
C GLU A 209 15.11 5.70 -16.10
N TRP A 210 15.06 4.40 -16.39
CA TRP A 210 15.64 3.40 -15.49
C TRP A 210 17.13 3.69 -15.36
N ASN A 211 17.58 3.99 -14.14
CA ASN A 211 18.97 4.31 -13.91
C ASN A 211 19.55 3.56 -12.70
N PRO A 212 20.52 2.65 -12.91
CA PRO A 212 21.15 1.93 -11.81
C PRO A 212 22.04 2.82 -10.91
N LEU A 213 22.34 4.08 -11.27
CA LEU A 213 23.13 5.04 -10.47
C LEU A 213 22.65 6.53 -10.56
N GLY A 214 21.51 6.81 -11.20
CA GLY A 214 21.00 8.16 -11.54
C GLY A 214 21.56 8.80 -12.83
N VAL A 215 20.71 9.62 -13.50
CA VAL A 215 20.96 10.62 -14.61
C VAL A 215 20.61 10.31 -16.10
N LEU A 216 20.06 11.37 -16.74
CA LEU A 216 19.47 11.71 -18.07
C LEU A 216 20.07 11.28 -19.45
N GLN A 217 19.16 10.97 -20.40
CA GLN A 217 18.86 11.51 -21.77
C GLN A 217 18.46 10.35 -22.74
N LYS A 218 17.64 10.48 -23.80
CA LYS A 218 16.47 11.26 -24.27
C LYS A 218 15.92 10.46 -25.48
N ALA A 219 14.62 10.18 -25.63
CA ALA A 219 14.07 9.62 -26.87
C ALA A 219 12.55 9.88 -27.06
N SER A 220 12.13 9.87 -28.33
CA SER A 220 11.00 10.60 -28.97
C SER A 220 9.62 9.91 -29.01
N ALA A 221 8.56 10.72 -29.03
CA ALA A 221 7.15 10.35 -29.15
C ALA A 221 6.59 10.05 -30.56
N ALA A 222 5.53 9.22 -30.62
CA ALA A 222 4.18 9.61 -31.06
C ALA A 222 3.17 8.44 -30.97
N ALA A 223 2.08 8.58 -30.19
CA ALA A 223 0.91 7.70 -30.23
C ALA A 223 -0.40 8.52 -30.10
N ARG A 224 -1.54 7.92 -30.51
CA ARG A 224 -2.87 8.56 -30.50
C ARG A 224 -3.37 8.80 -29.07
N GLN A 225 -4.11 9.89 -28.90
CA GLN A 225 -4.46 10.40 -27.57
C GLN A 225 -5.64 9.66 -26.92
N PRO A 226 -5.50 9.21 -25.66
CA PRO A 226 -6.60 8.68 -24.86
C PRO A 226 -7.55 9.78 -24.36
N ASP A 227 -8.69 9.37 -23.79
CA ASP A 227 -9.64 10.28 -23.14
C ASP A 227 -9.08 10.78 -21.78
N TRP A 228 -8.51 11.98 -21.81
CA TRP A 228 -7.86 12.60 -20.65
C TRP A 228 -8.81 12.91 -19.49
N ASP A 229 -10.09 13.18 -19.76
CA ASP A 229 -11.08 13.48 -18.73
C ASP A 229 -11.41 12.21 -17.93
N ALA A 230 -11.60 11.08 -18.62
CA ALA A 230 -11.87 9.79 -17.98
C ALA A 230 -10.67 9.29 -17.15
N LEU A 231 -9.45 9.45 -17.67
CA LEU A 231 -8.22 9.07 -16.98
C LEU A 231 -7.91 9.98 -15.79
N GLY A 232 -8.10 11.30 -15.94
CA GLY A 232 -7.99 12.25 -14.85
C GLY A 232 -8.98 11.96 -13.72
N GLN A 233 -10.21 11.55 -14.07
CA GLN A 233 -11.21 11.14 -13.10
C GLN A 233 -10.85 9.81 -12.40
N LEU A 234 -10.32 8.82 -13.12
CA LEU A 234 -9.84 7.58 -12.52
C LEU A 234 -8.72 7.85 -11.51
N ALA A 235 -7.74 8.68 -11.87
CA ALA A 235 -6.67 9.11 -10.97
C ALA A 235 -7.22 9.86 -9.74
N GLN A 236 -8.19 10.75 -9.94
CA GLN A 236 -8.85 11.47 -8.84
C GLN A 236 -9.60 10.51 -7.91
N VAL A 237 -10.41 9.59 -8.44
CA VAL A 237 -11.14 8.62 -7.61
C VAL A 237 -10.18 7.69 -6.89
N SER A 238 -9.10 7.25 -7.55
CA SER A 238 -8.03 6.47 -6.91
C SER A 238 -7.42 7.21 -5.71
N SER A 239 -7.12 8.51 -5.88
CA SER A 239 -6.62 9.38 -4.81
C SER A 239 -7.65 9.60 -3.69
N GLU A 240 -8.91 9.85 -4.03
CA GLU A 240 -10.01 10.03 -3.06
C GLU A 240 -10.27 8.77 -2.25
N VAL A 241 -10.27 7.60 -2.89
CA VAL A 241 -10.39 6.29 -2.23
C VAL A 241 -9.28 6.12 -1.21
N GLN A 242 -8.04 6.40 -1.62
CA GLN A 242 -6.90 6.31 -0.74
C GLN A 242 -7.05 7.24 0.48
N GLN A 243 -7.47 8.49 0.28
CA GLN A 243 -7.61 9.46 1.37
C GLN A 243 -8.86 9.24 2.26
N ARG A 244 -9.94 8.66 1.71
CA ARG A 244 -11.28 8.66 2.36
C ARG A 244 -11.86 7.27 2.66
N SER A 245 -11.18 6.19 2.28
CA SER A 245 -11.67 4.82 2.52
C SER A 245 -11.74 4.42 3.99
N GLY A 246 -11.14 5.22 4.90
CA GLY A 246 -11.02 4.87 6.32
C GLY A 246 -9.99 3.77 6.57
N VAL A 247 -9.21 3.40 5.55
CA VAL A 247 -8.06 2.49 5.66
C VAL A 247 -6.79 3.33 5.53
N ALA A 248 -5.83 3.08 6.41
CA ALA A 248 -4.59 3.83 6.42
C ALA A 248 -3.76 3.60 5.15
N LEU A 249 -3.13 4.68 4.69
CA LEU A 249 -2.29 4.68 3.51
C LEU A 249 -0.90 4.19 3.81
N LEU A 250 -0.35 3.42 2.87
CA LEU A 250 1.05 3.03 2.88
C LEU A 250 1.82 4.11 2.11
N GLU A 251 2.72 4.81 2.80
CA GLU A 251 3.42 5.99 2.26
C GLU A 251 4.90 5.69 1.95
N GLY A 252 5.49 4.75 2.70
CA GLY A 252 6.88 4.35 2.55
C GLY A 252 7.28 3.37 3.64
N SER A 253 8.55 3.02 3.73
CA SER A 253 9.12 2.28 4.86
C SER A 253 10.63 2.39 4.87
N ASN A 254 11.26 2.29 6.04
CA ASN A 254 12.65 1.88 6.14
C ASN A 254 12.74 0.42 6.58
N GLY A 255 13.83 -0.24 6.17
CA GLY A 255 14.23 -1.54 6.67
C GLY A 255 15.72 -1.72 6.50
N TRP A 256 16.42 -2.17 7.54
CA TRP A 256 17.85 -2.50 7.43
C TRP A 256 18.22 -3.70 8.28
N ALA A 257 19.27 -4.38 7.86
CA ALA A 257 19.90 -5.44 8.61
C ALA A 257 21.39 -5.14 8.76
N VAL A 258 21.95 -5.42 9.94
CA VAL A 258 23.37 -5.25 10.25
C VAL A 258 23.94 -6.59 10.66
N SER A 259 25.05 -7.00 10.04
CA SER A 259 25.74 -8.24 10.38
C SER A 259 26.34 -8.18 11.79
N GLY A 260 26.47 -9.34 12.42
CA GLY A 260 27.03 -9.46 13.78
C GLY A 260 28.40 -8.80 13.97
N ALA A 261 29.24 -8.79 12.92
CA ALA A 261 30.57 -8.18 12.90
C ALA A 261 30.57 -6.65 13.13
N ARG A 262 29.42 -5.99 12.93
CA ARG A 262 29.26 -4.54 13.12
C ARG A 262 28.36 -4.20 14.30
N THR A 263 27.98 -5.20 15.10
CA THR A 263 27.14 -5.01 16.29
C THR A 263 27.92 -5.26 17.57
N SER A 264 27.52 -4.59 18.66
CA SER A 264 28.12 -4.81 19.99
C SER A 264 27.86 -6.22 20.55
N SER A 265 26.83 -6.92 20.05
CA SER A 265 26.45 -8.26 20.54
C SER A 265 27.13 -9.41 19.81
N GLY A 266 27.71 -9.15 18.63
CA GLY A 266 28.18 -10.20 17.72
C GLY A 266 27.06 -10.92 16.94
N LEU A 267 25.78 -10.60 17.20
CA LEU A 267 24.62 -11.17 16.50
C LEU A 267 24.02 -10.17 15.51
N PRO A 268 23.44 -10.64 14.38
CA PRO A 268 22.76 -9.74 13.46
C PRO A 268 21.62 -8.96 14.11
N MET A 269 21.40 -7.75 13.58
CA MET A 269 20.32 -6.88 14.00
C MET A 269 19.43 -6.53 12.83
N LEU A 270 18.12 -6.55 13.07
CA LEU A 270 17.10 -6.19 12.11
C LEU A 270 16.30 -4.99 12.62
N VAL A 271 16.02 -4.04 11.74
CA VAL A 271 15.09 -2.94 12.03
C VAL A 271 14.07 -2.84 10.91
N GLY A 272 12.80 -2.79 11.31
CA GLY A 272 11.66 -2.56 10.44
C GLY A 272 10.91 -1.30 10.87
N ASP A 273 10.59 -0.46 9.89
CA ASP A 273 10.03 0.87 10.12
C ASP A 273 9.04 1.25 9.01
N PRO A 274 7.88 0.57 8.92
CA PRO A 274 6.87 0.88 7.91
C PRO A 274 6.21 2.24 8.18
N HIS A 275 6.18 3.11 7.16
CA HIS A 275 5.55 4.42 7.22
C HIS A 275 4.13 4.33 6.68
N ILE A 276 3.19 4.33 7.61
CA ILE A 276 1.78 4.10 7.37
C ILE A 276 1.00 5.24 8.03
N GLY A 277 -0.01 5.76 7.32
CA GLY A 277 -0.88 6.80 7.85
C GLY A 277 -1.52 6.40 9.18
N PHE A 278 -1.64 7.37 10.10
CA PHE A 278 -2.29 7.12 11.38
C PHE A 278 -3.77 6.79 11.19
N SER A 279 -4.21 5.68 11.81
CA SER A 279 -5.60 5.22 11.75
C SER A 279 -6.02 4.63 13.08
N VAL A 280 -7.33 4.69 13.35
CA VAL A 280 -7.96 4.01 14.49
C VAL A 280 -9.06 3.11 13.92
N PRO A 281 -8.92 1.78 14.02
CA PRO A 281 -7.77 1.05 14.55
C PRO A 281 -6.54 1.10 13.62
N SER A 282 -5.34 0.90 14.17
CA SER A 282 -4.08 0.86 13.40
C SER A 282 -4.07 -0.28 12.37
N VAL A 283 -3.19 -0.23 11.36
CA VAL A 283 -3.09 -1.30 10.34
C VAL A 283 -2.69 -2.63 10.96
N TRP A 284 -1.67 -2.61 11.81
CA TRP A 284 -1.12 -3.82 12.42
C TRP A 284 -1.88 -4.20 13.70
N PHE A 285 -2.26 -5.47 13.77
CA PHE A 285 -2.61 -6.15 15.02
C PHE A 285 -1.37 -6.90 15.51
N GLU A 286 -0.83 -6.50 16.65
CA GLU A 286 0.34 -7.13 17.25
C GLU A 286 -0.10 -8.35 18.06
N ALA A 287 0.60 -9.48 17.94
CA ALA A 287 0.34 -10.66 18.75
C ALA A 287 1.58 -11.52 18.92
N HIS A 288 1.64 -12.22 20.05
CA HIS A 288 2.63 -13.26 20.31
C HIS A 288 1.97 -14.63 20.29
N LEU A 289 2.52 -15.55 19.49
CA LEU A 289 2.01 -16.89 19.28
C LEU A 289 3.04 -17.92 19.78
N SER A 290 2.61 -18.85 20.63
CA SER A 290 3.49 -19.90 21.16
C SER A 290 2.79 -21.27 21.19
N ALA A 291 3.38 -22.23 20.50
CA ALA A 291 3.00 -23.65 20.50
C ALA A 291 4.26 -24.53 20.41
N PRO A 292 4.18 -25.84 20.71
CA PRO A 292 5.33 -26.72 20.57
C PRO A 292 5.97 -26.64 19.17
N GLY A 293 7.26 -26.29 19.11
CA GLY A 293 8.01 -26.15 17.86
C GLY A 293 7.70 -24.88 17.04
N PHE A 294 6.88 -23.95 17.54
CA PHE A 294 6.56 -22.71 16.85
C PHE A 294 6.38 -21.55 17.84
N GLU A 295 7.19 -20.51 17.70
CA GLU A 295 7.07 -19.27 18.47
C GLU A 295 7.26 -18.10 17.52
N LEU A 296 6.41 -17.08 17.66
CA LEU A 296 6.43 -15.91 16.79
C LEU A 296 5.84 -14.69 17.50
N TYR A 297 6.57 -13.60 17.51
CA TYR A 297 6.04 -12.27 17.79
C TYR A 297 5.88 -11.53 16.46
N GLY A 298 4.69 -11.02 16.16
CA GLY A 298 4.43 -10.48 14.83
C GLY A 298 3.30 -9.48 14.73
N HIS A 299 3.24 -8.88 13.54
CA HIS A 299 2.26 -7.88 13.13
C HIS A 299 1.38 -8.49 12.05
N PHE A 300 0.08 -8.58 12.32
CA PHE A 300 -0.92 -9.24 11.50
C PHE A 300 -1.83 -8.19 10.87
N GLN A 301 -2.09 -8.33 9.58
CA GLN A 301 -3.14 -7.56 8.93
C GLN A 301 -4.50 -8.22 9.24
N ALA A 302 -5.55 -7.41 9.35
CA ALA A 302 -6.91 -7.90 9.54
C ALA A 302 -7.27 -8.95 8.47
N LEU A 303 -7.86 -10.06 8.92
CA LEU A 303 -8.23 -11.23 8.11
C LEU A 303 -7.07 -12.08 7.56
N LEU A 304 -5.84 -11.91 8.04
CA LEU A 304 -4.71 -12.79 7.74
C LEU A 304 -4.14 -13.44 9.01
N ALA A 305 -3.92 -14.76 8.95
CA ALA A 305 -3.40 -15.57 10.06
C ALA A 305 -1.86 -15.51 10.19
N THR A 306 -1.18 -15.07 9.14
CA THR A 306 0.29 -15.01 9.06
C THR A 306 0.77 -13.60 9.37
N ALA A 307 1.86 -13.49 10.15
CA ALA A 307 2.47 -12.20 10.39
C ALA A 307 3.13 -11.70 9.10
N MET A 308 2.94 -10.41 8.78
CA MET A 308 3.62 -9.77 7.66
C MET A 308 5.01 -9.25 8.05
N LEU A 309 5.17 -8.90 9.31
CA LEU A 309 6.42 -8.45 9.93
C LEU A 309 6.54 -9.19 11.25
N GLY A 310 7.74 -9.62 11.63
CA GLY A 310 7.88 -10.32 12.90
C GLY A 310 9.26 -10.88 13.15
N HIS A 311 9.39 -11.48 14.32
CA HIS A 311 10.59 -12.17 14.73
C HIS A 311 10.28 -13.26 15.75
N ASN A 312 11.24 -14.13 15.96
CA ASN A 312 11.28 -15.06 17.07
C ASN A 312 12.71 -15.11 17.63
N THR A 313 13.01 -16.14 18.40
CA THR A 313 14.32 -16.33 19.04
C THR A 313 15.44 -16.71 18.07
N GLN A 314 15.12 -17.02 16.80
CA GLN A 314 16.08 -17.52 15.81
C GLN A 314 16.24 -16.59 14.60
N PHE A 315 15.17 -15.91 14.17
CA PHE A 315 15.21 -15.03 13.01
C PHE A 315 14.11 -13.97 13.06
N GLY A 316 14.19 -12.99 12.17
CA GLY A 316 13.13 -12.01 11.94
C GLY A 316 13.13 -11.49 10.52
N TRP A 317 12.04 -10.83 10.14
CA TRP A 317 11.92 -10.15 8.86
C TRP A 317 11.06 -8.88 8.97
N THR A 318 11.34 -7.95 8.07
CA THR A 318 10.53 -6.76 7.83
C THR A 318 10.31 -6.57 6.33
N LEU A 319 9.39 -5.68 5.99
CA LEU A 319 9.04 -5.35 4.63
C LEU A 319 9.24 -3.86 4.38
N THR A 320 9.62 -3.52 3.14
CA THR A 320 9.37 -2.19 2.58
C THR A 320 8.67 -2.35 1.23
N MET A 321 8.05 -1.28 0.73
CA MET A 321 7.51 -1.28 -0.62
C MET A 321 8.65 -1.40 -1.64
N PHE A 322 8.55 -2.36 -2.59
CA PHE A 322 9.49 -2.44 -3.71
C PHE A 322 9.21 -1.35 -4.74
N GLN A 323 7.94 -0.97 -4.95
CA GLN A 323 7.54 0.06 -5.93
C GLN A 323 7.97 -0.25 -7.37
N ASN A 324 8.21 -1.52 -7.70
CA ASN A 324 8.37 -1.91 -9.10
C ASN A 324 7.05 -1.70 -9.85
N ASP A 325 7.19 -1.48 -11.15
CA ASP A 325 6.06 -1.38 -12.06
C ASP A 325 5.61 -2.80 -12.46
N ASP A 326 4.44 -3.21 -11.94
CA ASP A 326 3.78 -4.49 -12.20
C ASP A 326 2.42 -4.34 -12.93
N LEU A 327 2.06 -3.13 -13.36
CA LEU A 327 0.78 -2.78 -13.96
C LEU A 327 1.01 -1.90 -15.18
N ASP A 328 0.37 -2.21 -16.31
CA ASP A 328 0.38 -1.33 -17.49
C ASP A 328 -1.05 -0.88 -17.83
N LEU A 329 -1.21 0.42 -18.11
CA LEU A 329 -2.40 0.94 -18.78
C LEU A 329 -2.23 0.84 -20.30
N ILE A 330 -3.23 0.29 -20.98
CA ILE A 330 -3.16 0.03 -22.43
C ILE A 330 -4.36 0.70 -23.11
N ALA A 331 -4.09 1.65 -24.00
CA ALA A 331 -5.11 2.26 -24.85
C ALA A 331 -5.49 1.28 -25.98
N GLU A 332 -6.72 0.77 -25.94
CA GLU A 332 -7.22 -0.20 -26.92
C GLU A 332 -7.50 0.46 -28.27
N LYS A 333 -7.18 -0.24 -29.36
CA LYS A 333 -7.64 0.16 -30.69
C LYS A 333 -9.01 -0.44 -30.96
N VAL A 334 -10.04 0.42 -31.01
CA VAL A 334 -11.43 0.01 -31.27
C VAL A 334 -11.64 -0.26 -32.76
N ASN A 335 -12.42 -1.28 -33.09
CA ASN A 335 -12.86 -1.56 -34.46
C ASN A 335 -13.81 -0.45 -34.94
N PRO A 336 -13.47 0.32 -36.01
CA PRO A 336 -14.33 1.39 -36.51
C PRO A 336 -15.70 0.90 -37.03
N GLN A 337 -15.82 -0.39 -37.35
CA GLN A 337 -17.07 -1.01 -37.80
C GLN A 337 -17.87 -1.68 -36.67
N ASN A 338 -17.25 -1.92 -35.50
CA ASN A 338 -17.90 -2.58 -34.38
C ASN A 338 -17.28 -2.14 -33.03
N PRO A 339 -17.87 -1.21 -32.28
CA PRO A 339 -17.29 -0.69 -31.04
C PRO A 339 -17.15 -1.73 -29.91
N ASN A 340 -17.76 -2.92 -30.05
CA ASN A 340 -17.57 -4.03 -29.12
C ASN A 340 -16.36 -4.90 -29.46
N GLN A 341 -15.54 -4.50 -30.43
CA GLN A 341 -14.30 -5.18 -30.80
C GLN A 341 -13.09 -4.29 -30.64
N VAL A 342 -12.00 -4.89 -30.17
CA VAL A 342 -10.68 -4.25 -30.06
C VAL A 342 -9.63 -5.06 -30.80
N TRP A 343 -8.59 -4.39 -31.28
CA TRP A 343 -7.47 -5.01 -31.95
C TRP A 343 -6.62 -5.79 -30.96
N TYR A 344 -6.27 -7.02 -31.31
CA TYR A 344 -5.35 -7.84 -30.53
C TYR A 344 -4.56 -8.73 -31.49
N GLN A 345 -3.23 -8.58 -31.51
CA GLN A 345 -2.31 -9.45 -32.27
C GLN A 345 -2.75 -9.71 -33.72
N GLY A 346 -3.09 -8.67 -34.48
CA GLY A 346 -3.40 -8.78 -35.90
C GLY A 346 -4.87 -9.02 -36.26
N GLN A 347 -5.77 -9.09 -35.27
CA GLN A 347 -7.18 -9.39 -35.50
C GLN A 347 -8.12 -8.60 -34.57
N TRP A 348 -9.36 -8.42 -35.01
CA TRP A 348 -10.44 -7.85 -34.19
C TRP A 348 -11.01 -8.91 -33.25
N THR A 349 -11.04 -8.62 -31.95
CA THR A 349 -11.53 -9.54 -30.91
C THR A 349 -12.66 -8.89 -30.13
N ASN A 350 -13.67 -9.66 -29.72
CA ASN A 350 -14.81 -9.13 -28.98
C ASN A 350 -14.41 -8.81 -27.53
N LEU A 351 -14.91 -7.68 -27.03
CA LEU A 351 -14.92 -7.39 -25.60
C LEU A 351 -15.85 -8.35 -24.87
N ILE A 352 -15.40 -8.85 -23.72
CA ILE A 352 -16.21 -9.67 -22.81
C ILE A 352 -16.89 -8.72 -21.83
N SER A 353 -18.23 -8.75 -21.79
CA SER A 353 -19.02 -7.89 -20.91
C SER A 353 -19.78 -8.71 -19.86
N SER A 354 -19.83 -8.21 -18.63
CA SER A 354 -20.64 -8.75 -17.54
C SER A 354 -21.40 -7.63 -16.82
N GLN A 355 -22.59 -7.93 -16.32
CA GLN A 355 -23.41 -6.98 -15.56
C GLN A 355 -23.29 -7.27 -14.07
N GLU A 356 -23.05 -6.24 -13.27
CA GLU A 356 -23.09 -6.29 -11.81
C GLU A 356 -24.07 -5.25 -11.25
N THR A 357 -24.58 -5.52 -10.04
CA THR A 357 -25.46 -4.59 -9.32
C THR A 357 -24.77 -4.12 -8.04
N ILE A 358 -24.54 -2.81 -7.93
CA ILE A 358 -24.09 -2.16 -6.70
C ILE A 358 -25.34 -1.77 -5.91
N LYS A 359 -25.48 -2.33 -4.70
CA LYS A 359 -26.53 -1.91 -3.76
C LYS A 359 -26.11 -0.61 -3.09
N VAL A 360 -27.06 0.29 -2.84
CA VAL A 360 -26.79 1.62 -2.28
C VAL A 360 -27.71 1.88 -1.09
N LYS A 361 -27.13 2.19 0.08
CA LYS A 361 -27.91 2.59 1.26
C LYS A 361 -28.68 3.88 0.98
N GLY A 362 -29.99 3.86 1.21
CA GLY A 362 -30.85 5.01 1.00
C GLY A 362 -31.04 5.43 -0.46
N GLY A 363 -30.58 4.61 -1.43
CA GLY A 363 -30.65 4.90 -2.85
C GLY A 363 -31.14 3.71 -3.68
N LYS A 364 -31.34 3.93 -4.99
CA LYS A 364 -31.62 2.83 -5.93
C LYS A 364 -30.35 2.03 -6.21
N PRO A 365 -30.43 0.71 -6.42
CA PRO A 365 -29.30 -0.06 -6.91
C PRO A 365 -28.80 0.49 -8.24
N VAL A 366 -27.48 0.43 -8.42
CA VAL A 366 -26.76 0.94 -9.58
C VAL A 366 -26.31 -0.25 -10.42
N GLN A 367 -26.65 -0.25 -11.72
CA GLN A 367 -26.15 -1.25 -12.65
C GLN A 367 -24.78 -0.83 -13.17
N LEU A 368 -23.85 -1.78 -13.19
CA LEU A 368 -22.49 -1.58 -13.67
C LEU A 368 -22.19 -2.61 -14.76
N THR A 369 -21.85 -2.13 -15.95
CA THR A 369 -21.28 -2.96 -17.00
C THR A 369 -19.77 -3.03 -16.77
N LEU A 370 -19.26 -4.23 -16.55
CA LEU A 370 -17.83 -4.49 -16.53
C LEU A 370 -17.41 -5.05 -17.88
N GLN A 371 -16.33 -4.54 -18.44
CA GLN A 371 -15.77 -5.02 -19.70
C GLN A 371 -14.33 -5.51 -19.53
N ARG A 372 -13.92 -6.45 -20.37
CA ARG A 372 -12.55 -6.98 -20.44
C ARG A 372 -12.16 -7.25 -21.89
N SER A 373 -10.96 -6.85 -22.27
CA SER A 373 -10.28 -7.29 -23.50
C SER A 373 -9.32 -8.46 -23.19
N LEU A 374 -8.60 -8.92 -24.21
CA LEU A 374 -7.51 -9.88 -24.00
C LEU A 374 -6.28 -9.25 -23.30
N HIS A 375 -6.14 -7.92 -23.30
CA HIS A 375 -5.11 -7.23 -22.51
C HIS A 375 -5.47 -7.13 -21.02
N GLY A 376 -6.76 -6.99 -20.68
CA GLY A 376 -7.21 -6.93 -19.29
C GLY A 376 -8.57 -6.25 -19.08
N PRO A 377 -9.00 -6.04 -17.82
CA PRO A 377 -10.22 -5.29 -17.52
C PRO A 377 -10.17 -3.87 -18.06
N ILE A 378 -11.28 -3.37 -18.63
CA ILE A 378 -11.39 -2.02 -19.16
C ILE A 378 -11.70 -1.05 -18.00
N ILE A 379 -10.71 -0.31 -17.53
CA ILE A 379 -10.83 0.56 -16.36
C ILE A 379 -11.57 1.87 -16.64
N SER A 380 -11.51 2.35 -17.88
CA SER A 380 -12.27 3.54 -18.31
C SER A 380 -13.79 3.31 -18.24
N SER A 381 -14.23 2.05 -18.26
CA SER A 381 -15.65 1.69 -18.14
C SER A 381 -16.24 1.95 -16.74
N ALA A 382 -15.40 2.06 -15.70
CA ALA A 382 -15.84 2.29 -14.32
C ALA A 382 -16.61 3.61 -14.14
N PHE A 383 -16.43 4.59 -15.04
CA PHE A 383 -16.95 5.95 -14.90
C PHE A 383 -17.81 6.42 -16.07
N GLN A 384 -18.39 5.49 -16.86
CA GLN A 384 -19.22 5.78 -18.03
C GLN A 384 -20.37 6.77 -17.80
N ASP A 385 -20.90 6.83 -16.57
CA ASP A 385 -22.03 7.70 -16.23
C ASP A 385 -21.65 9.17 -15.96
N ASN A 386 -20.35 9.51 -15.98
CA ASN A 386 -19.90 10.89 -15.91
C ASN A 386 -19.81 11.46 -17.34
N LEU A 387 -20.35 12.67 -17.51
CA LEU A 387 -20.84 13.32 -18.73
C LEU A 387 -19.90 13.45 -19.96
N LYS A 388 -18.79 12.72 -20.02
CA LYS A 388 -17.82 12.81 -21.14
C LYS A 388 -17.26 11.49 -21.66
N TYR A 389 -17.49 10.34 -21.01
CA TYR A 389 -17.16 9.06 -21.64
C TYR A 389 -18.21 8.76 -22.71
N THR A 390 -17.83 8.92 -23.97
CA THR A 390 -18.73 8.74 -25.11
C THR A 390 -18.41 7.43 -25.83
N ALA A 391 -19.23 7.05 -26.81
CA ALA A 391 -18.93 5.92 -27.68
C ALA A 391 -17.62 6.10 -28.47
N ASP A 392 -17.11 7.33 -28.57
CA ASP A 392 -15.86 7.68 -29.25
C ASP A 392 -14.63 7.68 -28.32
N SER A 393 -14.82 7.49 -27.00
CA SER A 393 -13.73 7.44 -26.03
C SER A 393 -12.91 6.16 -26.18
N VAL A 394 -11.59 6.29 -26.23
CA VAL A 394 -10.66 5.14 -26.33
C VAL A 394 -10.74 4.31 -25.04
N PRO A 395 -11.13 3.02 -25.09
CA PRO A 395 -11.11 2.15 -23.92
C PRO A 395 -9.68 1.94 -23.43
N VAL A 396 -9.48 2.01 -22.12
CA VAL A 396 -8.18 1.73 -21.50
C VAL A 396 -8.29 0.41 -20.73
N ALA A 397 -7.50 -0.57 -21.13
CA ALA A 397 -7.34 -1.84 -20.43
C ALA A 397 -6.26 -1.73 -19.36
N MET A 398 -6.38 -2.52 -18.31
CA MET A 398 -5.36 -2.69 -17.27
C MET A 398 -4.81 -4.10 -17.35
N TRP A 399 -3.55 -4.23 -17.77
CA TRP A 399 -2.78 -5.44 -17.54
C TRP A 399 -2.12 -5.35 -16.17
N TRP A 400 -2.24 -6.38 -15.33
CA TRP A 400 -1.68 -6.33 -13.96
C TRP A 400 -1.18 -7.70 -13.51
N ALA A 401 0.07 -7.78 -13.06
CA ALA A 401 0.69 -9.03 -12.61
C ALA A 401 -0.11 -9.74 -11.50
N PHE A 402 -0.83 -8.99 -10.65
CA PHE A 402 -1.73 -9.57 -9.65
C PHE A 402 -2.86 -10.41 -10.26
N LEU A 403 -3.39 -10.01 -11.42
CA LEU A 403 -4.45 -10.72 -12.14
C LEU A 403 -3.91 -11.85 -13.03
N GLU A 404 -2.64 -11.77 -13.42
CA GLU A 404 -2.03 -12.66 -14.42
C GLU A 404 -1.13 -13.74 -13.79
N THR A 405 -0.88 -13.67 -12.48
CA THR A 405 -0.10 -14.67 -11.74
C THR A 405 -0.93 -15.41 -10.70
N LYS A 406 -0.42 -16.57 -10.24
CA LYS A 406 -1.03 -17.33 -9.14
C LYS A 406 -0.95 -16.59 -7.79
N ASN A 407 0.09 -15.76 -7.62
CA ASN A 407 0.42 -15.00 -6.42
C ASN A 407 0.20 -15.78 -5.10
N PRO A 408 1.00 -16.83 -4.81
CA PRO A 408 0.88 -17.66 -3.60
C PRO A 408 1.37 -16.93 -2.33
N VAL A 409 0.80 -15.75 -2.07
CA VAL A 409 1.21 -14.83 -1.01
C VAL A 409 0.88 -15.37 0.38
N LEU A 410 -0.20 -16.16 0.52
CA LEU A 410 -0.55 -16.82 1.78
C LEU A 410 0.53 -17.84 2.17
N GLU A 411 0.95 -18.68 1.21
CA GLU A 411 2.05 -19.62 1.39
C GLU A 411 3.38 -18.90 1.65
N ALA A 412 3.64 -17.80 0.92
CA ALA A 412 4.85 -17.00 1.10
C ALA A 412 5.02 -16.55 2.56
N PHE A 413 4.01 -15.91 3.14
CA PHE A 413 4.09 -15.45 4.52
C PHE A 413 4.02 -16.59 5.54
N TYR A 414 3.25 -17.64 5.27
CA TYR A 414 3.23 -18.82 6.15
C TYR A 414 4.62 -19.45 6.28
N GLU A 415 5.37 -19.53 5.19
CA GLU A 415 6.74 -20.05 5.17
C GLU A 415 7.74 -19.06 5.74
N LEU A 416 7.58 -17.76 5.47
CA LEU A 416 8.44 -16.72 6.05
C LEU A 416 8.35 -16.71 7.58
N ASN A 417 7.17 -16.97 8.14
CA ASN A 417 6.94 -17.15 9.59
C ASN A 417 7.71 -18.35 10.18
N ARG A 418 8.33 -19.20 9.35
CA ARG A 418 9.07 -20.43 9.70
C ARG A 418 10.45 -20.52 9.02
N ALA A 419 10.93 -19.42 8.44
CA ALA A 419 12.15 -19.38 7.65
C ALA A 419 13.40 -19.21 8.53
N ASP A 420 13.77 -20.28 9.23
CA ASP A 420 14.94 -20.37 10.13
C ASP A 420 16.32 -20.39 9.42
N THR A 421 16.33 -20.35 8.09
CA THR A 421 17.55 -20.34 7.28
C THR A 421 17.39 -19.38 6.11
N LEU A 422 18.51 -18.83 5.64
CA LEU A 422 18.55 -17.93 4.49
C LEU A 422 17.88 -18.53 3.25
N ALA A 423 18.09 -19.83 3.00
CA ALA A 423 17.48 -20.54 1.88
C ALA A 423 15.96 -20.66 1.99
N LYS A 424 15.42 -20.94 3.18
CA LYS A 424 13.96 -20.95 3.41
C LYS A 424 13.38 -19.55 3.28
N ALA A 425 14.07 -18.52 3.75
CA ALA A 425 13.63 -17.13 3.64
C ALA A 425 13.57 -16.68 2.17
N ARG A 426 14.62 -16.99 1.39
CA ARG A 426 14.64 -16.77 -0.07
C ARG A 426 13.52 -17.50 -0.78
N GLN A 427 13.28 -18.76 -0.45
CA GLN A 427 12.22 -19.56 -1.04
C GLN A 427 10.84 -18.97 -0.73
N ALA A 428 10.59 -18.56 0.52
CA ALA A 428 9.37 -17.89 0.93
C ALA A 428 9.18 -16.56 0.18
N ALA A 429 10.23 -15.74 0.08
CA ALA A 429 10.20 -14.47 -0.65
C ALA A 429 9.86 -14.67 -2.15
N SER A 430 10.37 -15.73 -2.77
CA SER A 430 10.13 -16.03 -4.20
C SER A 430 8.65 -16.26 -4.57
N LYS A 431 7.79 -16.51 -3.58
CA LYS A 431 6.35 -16.74 -3.74
C LYS A 431 5.52 -15.46 -3.74
N ILE A 432 6.13 -14.32 -3.41
CA ILE A 432 5.48 -13.01 -3.49
C ILE A 432 5.57 -12.53 -4.94
N HIS A 433 4.43 -12.46 -5.63
CA HIS A 433 4.39 -12.04 -7.03
C HIS A 433 3.92 -10.59 -7.18
N ALA A 434 2.86 -10.19 -6.46
CA ALA A 434 2.30 -8.84 -6.45
C ALA A 434 1.55 -8.55 -5.12
N PRO A 435 1.63 -7.32 -4.55
CA PRO A 435 2.53 -6.26 -5.00
C PRO A 435 3.98 -6.65 -4.74
N GLY A 436 4.90 -5.95 -5.39
CA GLY A 436 6.32 -6.13 -5.08
C GLY A 436 6.66 -5.65 -3.67
N LEU A 437 7.40 -6.49 -2.95
CA LEU A 437 7.88 -6.22 -1.60
C LEU A 437 9.39 -6.39 -1.52
N ASN A 438 10.06 -5.48 -0.83
CA ASN A 438 11.40 -5.74 -0.34
C ASN A 438 11.29 -6.55 0.94
N VAL A 439 11.82 -7.77 0.98
CA VAL A 439 11.89 -8.58 2.20
C VAL A 439 13.29 -8.42 2.77
N VAL A 440 13.43 -7.85 3.97
CA VAL A 440 14.71 -7.78 4.71
C VAL A 440 14.64 -8.77 5.86
N TRP A 441 15.63 -9.65 5.97
CA TRP A 441 15.64 -10.76 6.92
C TRP A 441 16.99 -10.87 7.63
N ALA A 442 16.98 -11.32 8.88
CA ALA A 442 18.19 -11.60 9.64
C ALA A 442 17.97 -12.79 10.58
N SER A 443 19.04 -13.49 10.93
CA SER A 443 19.01 -14.63 11.85
C SER A 443 20.12 -14.64 12.88
N THR A 444 19.89 -15.34 13.98
CA THR A 444 20.89 -15.55 15.03
C THR A 444 22.04 -16.46 14.58
N SER A 445 21.95 -17.14 13.43
CA SER A 445 23.08 -17.90 12.84
C SER A 445 24.14 -17.00 12.20
N GLY A 446 23.87 -15.70 12.05
CA GLY A 446 24.80 -14.73 11.49
C GLY A 446 24.39 -14.18 10.12
N ASP A 447 23.37 -14.76 9.48
CA ASP A 447 22.97 -14.40 8.12
C ASP A 447 22.07 -13.17 8.09
N ILE A 448 22.28 -12.31 7.09
CA ILE A 448 21.40 -11.21 6.69
C ILE A 448 21.07 -11.32 5.20
N GLY A 449 19.83 -11.01 4.83
CA GLY A 449 19.36 -11.10 3.45
C GLY A 449 18.36 -10.02 3.10
N TRP A 450 18.35 -9.64 1.82
CA TRP A 450 17.33 -8.82 1.21
C TRP A 450 16.99 -9.32 -0.19
N TRP A 451 15.70 -9.38 -0.49
CA TRP A 451 15.20 -9.76 -1.80
C TRP A 451 14.12 -8.80 -2.25
N ALA A 452 14.25 -8.30 -3.47
CA ALA A 452 13.17 -7.64 -4.18
C ALA A 452 12.20 -8.70 -4.71
N ALA A 453 11.12 -8.93 -3.97
CA ALA A 453 10.18 -10.01 -4.19
C ALA A 453 8.98 -9.55 -5.03
N ALA A 454 9.00 -9.93 -6.31
CA ALA A 454 7.95 -9.66 -7.28
C ALA A 454 8.07 -10.60 -8.49
N SER A 455 6.98 -10.76 -9.24
CA SER A 455 7.01 -11.26 -10.61
C SER A 455 7.20 -10.09 -11.57
N LEU A 456 8.44 -9.83 -11.99
CA LEU A 456 8.77 -8.73 -12.88
C LEU A 456 8.39 -9.07 -14.34
N PRO A 457 7.48 -8.33 -14.99
CA PRO A 457 7.04 -8.64 -16.34
C PRO A 457 8.13 -8.39 -17.39
N ILE A 458 8.22 -9.28 -18.38
CA ILE A 458 9.07 -9.09 -19.54
C ILE A 458 8.31 -8.24 -20.56
N ARG A 459 8.81 -7.02 -20.78
CA ARG A 459 8.32 -6.09 -21.80
C ARG A 459 9.23 -6.11 -23.03
N PRO A 460 8.70 -5.85 -24.24
CA PRO A 460 9.53 -5.66 -25.43
C PRO A 460 10.59 -4.57 -25.24
N VAL A 461 11.68 -4.68 -25.98
CA VAL A 461 12.78 -3.70 -25.93
C VAL A 461 12.27 -2.31 -26.31
N GLY A 462 12.62 -1.30 -25.51
CA GLY A 462 12.28 0.10 -25.76
C GLY A 462 10.92 0.55 -25.22
N VAL A 463 10.11 -0.35 -24.67
CA VAL A 463 8.84 0.01 -24.02
C VAL A 463 9.10 0.88 -22.79
N GLN A 464 8.36 1.97 -22.69
CA GLN A 464 8.38 2.91 -21.57
C GLN A 464 7.09 2.71 -20.75
N PRO A 465 7.11 1.91 -19.68
CA PRO A 465 5.88 1.51 -18.99
C PRO A 465 5.31 2.61 -18.09
N HIS A 466 6.03 3.72 -17.91
CA HIS A 466 5.50 4.93 -17.25
C HIS A 466 4.48 5.71 -18.08
N PHE A 467 4.08 5.20 -19.26
CA PHE A 467 3.04 5.78 -20.09
C PHE A 467 1.95 4.75 -20.40
N ILE A 468 0.78 5.27 -20.78
CA ILE A 468 -0.26 4.45 -21.37
C ILE A 468 0.25 3.89 -22.70
N LEU A 469 0.33 2.57 -22.76
CA LEU A 469 0.85 1.79 -23.88
C LEU A 469 -0.17 1.70 -25.02
N ASN A 470 0.30 1.52 -26.24
CA ASN A 470 -0.56 1.37 -27.41
C ASN A 470 -0.99 -0.09 -27.63
N GLY A 471 -2.29 -0.38 -27.55
CA GLY A 471 -2.84 -1.72 -27.80
C GLY A 471 -2.83 -2.17 -29.26
N ASP A 472 -2.48 -1.30 -30.22
CA ASP A 472 -2.26 -1.65 -31.64
C ASP A 472 -0.84 -2.15 -31.93
N SER A 473 0.10 -1.95 -30.99
CA SER A 473 1.51 -2.29 -31.18
C SER A 473 1.94 -3.41 -30.23
N ASP A 474 3.16 -3.90 -30.45
CA ASP A 474 3.73 -4.95 -29.60
C ASP A 474 4.04 -4.45 -28.18
N GLU A 475 3.98 -3.14 -27.90
CA GLU A 475 4.25 -2.54 -26.58
C GLU A 475 3.41 -3.19 -25.46
N ALA A 476 2.14 -3.51 -25.77
CA ALA A 476 1.21 -4.13 -24.85
C ALA A 476 1.54 -5.61 -24.53
N ASN A 477 2.32 -6.29 -25.37
CA ASN A 477 2.60 -7.71 -25.22
C ASN A 477 3.47 -8.00 -23.99
N LYS A 478 3.14 -9.09 -23.27
CA LYS A 478 3.93 -9.63 -22.17
C LYS A 478 4.27 -11.09 -22.47
N THR A 479 5.55 -11.36 -22.66
CA THR A 479 6.03 -12.71 -23.04
C THR A 479 6.25 -13.62 -21.84
N GLY A 480 6.16 -13.08 -20.63
CA GLY A 480 6.30 -13.82 -19.37
C GLY A 480 6.82 -12.93 -18.26
N PHE A 481 7.46 -13.56 -17.29
CA PHE A 481 8.08 -12.92 -16.14
C PHE A 481 9.54 -13.35 -16.04
N TYR A 482 10.41 -12.47 -15.54
CA TYR A 482 11.78 -12.84 -15.20
C TYR A 482 11.79 -13.86 -14.05
N ARG A 483 12.90 -14.60 -13.92
CA ARG A 483 13.05 -15.53 -12.80
C ARG A 483 13.30 -14.72 -11.54
N PHE A 484 12.83 -15.19 -10.39
CA PHE A 484 13.11 -14.54 -9.11
C PHE A 484 14.61 -14.34 -8.84
N SER A 485 15.48 -15.26 -9.32
CA SER A 485 16.94 -15.11 -9.21
C SER A 485 17.52 -13.93 -9.99
N ASP A 486 16.77 -13.41 -10.97
CA ASP A 486 17.16 -12.25 -11.77
C ASP A 486 16.74 -10.93 -11.11
N ASN A 487 15.88 -10.97 -10.06
CA ASN A 487 15.50 -9.80 -9.30
C ASN A 487 16.69 -9.26 -8.49
N PRO A 488 16.71 -7.94 -8.21
CA PRO A 488 17.64 -7.35 -7.24
C PRO A 488 17.57 -8.07 -5.89
N GLN A 489 18.72 -8.47 -5.36
CA GLN A 489 18.82 -9.19 -4.09
C GLN A 489 20.24 -9.09 -3.54
N GLU A 490 20.38 -9.23 -2.23
CA GLU A 490 21.66 -9.27 -1.55
C GLU A 490 21.62 -10.22 -0.37
N GLU A 491 22.70 -10.96 -0.18
CA GLU A 491 22.83 -11.87 0.95
C GLU A 491 24.25 -11.78 1.49
N ASN A 492 24.37 -11.58 2.80
CA ASN A 492 25.65 -11.45 3.51
C ASN A 492 26.67 -10.54 2.77
N PRO A 493 26.30 -9.31 2.37
CA PRO A 493 27.20 -8.44 1.63
C PRO A 493 28.43 -8.12 2.47
N SER A 494 29.60 -8.01 1.83
CA SER A 494 30.89 -7.78 2.51
C SER A 494 30.94 -6.51 3.37
N ARG A 495 30.17 -5.49 3.00
CA ARG A 495 30.00 -4.24 3.78
C ARG A 495 29.32 -4.46 5.14
N GLY A 496 28.67 -5.62 5.34
CA GLY A 496 28.10 -6.03 6.62
C GLY A 496 26.80 -5.33 7.01
N TYR A 497 26.10 -4.69 6.06
CA TYR A 497 24.76 -4.13 6.27
C TYR A 497 23.96 -4.11 4.95
N ILE A 498 22.63 -4.07 5.10
CA ILE A 498 21.63 -4.02 4.02
C ILE A 498 20.69 -2.85 4.31
N VAL A 499 20.28 -2.11 3.26
CA VAL A 499 19.34 -0.99 3.37
C VAL A 499 18.21 -1.15 2.36
N SER A 500 16.99 -0.87 2.82
CA SER A 500 15.81 -0.71 1.99
C SER A 500 15.02 0.50 2.46
N ALA A 501 14.75 1.42 1.54
CA ALA A 501 14.04 2.68 1.81
C ALA A 501 13.18 3.11 0.62
N ASN A 502 12.58 2.14 -0.07
CA ASN A 502 11.77 2.32 -1.28
C ASN A 502 12.50 2.97 -2.47
N HIS A 503 13.82 3.13 -2.40
CA HIS A 503 14.62 3.61 -3.52
C HIS A 503 14.75 2.55 -4.62
N GLN A 504 15.08 2.99 -5.83
CA GLN A 504 15.34 2.10 -6.95
C GLN A 504 16.59 1.26 -6.65
N PRO A 505 16.48 -0.08 -6.59
CA PRO A 505 17.65 -0.88 -6.30
C PRO A 505 18.54 -1.06 -7.52
N ASN A 506 19.81 -1.34 -7.25
CA ASN A 506 20.76 -1.75 -8.28
C ASN A 506 20.40 -3.16 -8.77
N SER A 507 20.31 -3.32 -10.09
CA SER A 507 20.04 -4.61 -10.70
C SER A 507 21.27 -5.53 -10.61
N THR A 508 21.10 -6.70 -9.99
CA THR A 508 22.13 -7.74 -9.89
C THR A 508 22.31 -8.51 -11.20
N SER A 509 21.27 -8.55 -12.05
CA SER A 509 21.23 -9.23 -13.33
C SER A 509 21.50 -8.31 -14.53
N GLY A 510 21.52 -7.00 -14.31
CA GLY A 510 21.58 -5.98 -15.37
C GLY A 510 20.24 -5.71 -16.06
N LEU A 511 19.16 -6.37 -15.62
CA LEU A 511 17.82 -6.15 -16.16
C LEU A 511 17.23 -4.82 -15.68
N PRO A 512 16.49 -4.10 -16.53
CA PRO A 512 15.70 -2.95 -16.12
C PRO A 512 14.62 -3.33 -15.11
N VAL A 513 14.51 -2.53 -14.05
CA VAL A 513 13.47 -2.66 -13.02
C VAL A 513 12.71 -1.33 -12.94
N PRO A 514 11.84 -1.03 -13.92
CA PRO A 514 11.00 0.17 -13.89
C PRO A 514 10.10 0.18 -12.66
N GLY A 515 9.70 1.37 -12.23
CA GLY A 515 8.92 1.55 -11.01
C GLY A 515 8.76 3.00 -10.59
N TYR A 516 8.10 3.17 -9.44
CA TYR A 516 7.68 4.45 -8.85
C TYR A 516 8.42 4.71 -7.52
N TYR A 517 9.72 4.40 -7.51
CA TYR A 517 10.62 4.50 -6.36
C TYR A 517 10.70 5.89 -5.68
N ASN A 518 10.92 5.92 -4.38
CA ASN A 518 11.20 7.17 -3.68
C ASN A 518 12.60 7.71 -4.06
N PRO A 519 12.83 9.03 -3.92
CA PRO A 519 14.17 9.61 -4.05
C PRO A 519 15.20 8.92 -3.14
N TYR A 520 16.43 8.84 -3.63
CA TYR A 520 17.50 8.08 -2.99
C TYR A 520 18.02 8.71 -1.68
N ASP A 521 17.69 9.96 -1.38
CA ASP A 521 18.23 10.74 -0.24
C ASP A 521 18.06 10.04 1.10
N ARG A 522 16.90 9.43 1.34
CA ARG A 522 16.63 8.68 2.58
C ARG A 522 17.48 7.40 2.66
N ALA A 523 17.65 6.70 1.55
CA ALA A 523 18.53 5.53 1.48
C ALA A 523 20.00 5.93 1.66
N GLN A 524 20.43 7.01 1.04
CA GLN A 524 21.78 7.55 1.17
C GLN A 524 22.09 7.92 2.62
N ALA A 525 21.19 8.63 3.32
CA ALA A 525 21.37 8.97 4.73
C ALA A 525 21.50 7.72 5.63
N LEU A 526 20.69 6.70 5.39
CA LEU A 526 20.82 5.40 6.08
C LEU A 526 22.16 4.75 5.78
N GLN A 527 22.58 4.70 4.52
CA GLN A 527 23.85 4.10 4.11
C GLN A 527 25.06 4.85 4.65
N ASP A 528 25.05 6.18 4.69
CA ASP A 528 26.15 6.98 5.24
C ASP A 528 26.32 6.72 6.72
N ARG A 529 25.19 6.64 7.47
CA ARG A 529 25.26 6.34 8.89
C ARG A 529 25.66 4.90 9.13
N LEU A 530 25.02 3.94 8.45
CA LEU A 530 25.33 2.52 8.57
C LEU A 530 26.77 2.24 8.16
N GLY A 531 27.29 2.87 7.11
CA GLY A 531 28.66 2.71 6.61
C GLY A 531 29.75 3.29 7.52
N ASN A 532 29.39 4.02 8.57
CA ASN A 532 30.37 4.56 9.52
C ASN A 532 30.88 3.47 10.49
N ASP A 533 32.10 2.98 10.24
CA ASP A 533 32.74 1.93 11.03
C ASP A 533 33.10 2.34 12.48
N ALA A 534 33.04 3.63 12.82
CA ALA A 534 33.17 4.09 14.20
C ALA A 534 31.94 3.74 15.07
N ILE A 535 30.81 3.37 14.45
CA ILE A 535 29.58 3.02 15.15
C ILE A 535 29.49 1.51 15.32
N GLN A 536 29.48 1.08 16.58
CA GLN A 536 29.09 -0.29 16.93
C GLN A 536 27.58 -0.34 17.13
N TRP A 537 26.89 -1.09 16.28
CA TRP A 537 25.42 -1.13 16.29
C TRP A 537 24.89 -1.89 17.50
N ASN A 538 23.95 -1.26 18.20
CA ASN A 538 23.15 -1.82 19.28
C ASN A 538 21.75 -1.17 19.21
N ALA A 539 20.82 -1.60 20.06
CA ALA A 539 19.46 -1.07 20.07
C ALA A 539 19.41 0.48 20.21
N LEU A 540 20.28 1.07 21.04
CA LEU A 540 20.32 2.52 21.25
C LEU A 540 20.78 3.27 19.98
N ASN A 541 21.86 2.82 19.35
CA ASN A 541 22.37 3.45 18.13
C ASN A 541 21.39 3.29 16.95
N SER A 542 20.73 2.13 16.86
CA SER A 542 19.70 1.90 15.84
C SER A 542 18.45 2.73 16.06
N GLN A 543 17.98 2.90 17.31
CA GLN A 543 16.88 3.81 17.63
C GLN A 543 17.25 5.27 17.31
N SER A 544 18.48 5.69 17.62
CA SER A 544 18.94 7.03 17.26
C SER A 544 18.97 7.27 15.75
N LEU A 545 19.30 6.24 14.94
CA LEU A 545 19.19 6.34 13.48
C LEU A 545 17.73 6.37 13.04
N GLN A 546 16.88 5.50 13.59
CA GLN A 546 15.45 5.43 13.25
C GLN A 546 14.71 6.74 13.52
N LEU A 547 15.06 7.42 14.62
CA LEU A 547 14.47 8.70 15.03
C LEU A 547 15.17 9.92 14.41
N SER A 548 16.14 9.73 13.53
CA SER A 548 16.85 10.84 12.90
C SER A 548 15.93 11.59 11.94
N THR A 549 15.86 12.91 12.11
CA THR A 549 15.05 13.82 11.30
C THR A 549 15.86 14.59 10.26
N GLN A 550 17.13 14.22 10.09
CA GLN A 550 18.02 14.89 9.15
C GLN A 550 17.79 14.40 7.73
N THR A 551 17.70 15.32 6.77
CA THR A 551 17.63 14.98 5.35
C THR A 551 18.66 15.78 4.56
N GLY A 552 19.24 15.17 3.52
CA GLY A 552 20.05 15.88 2.52
C GLY A 552 19.21 16.53 1.41
N TYR A 553 17.91 16.21 1.35
CA TYR A 553 17.01 16.66 0.29
C TYR A 553 16.94 18.19 0.15
N PHE A 554 16.96 18.90 1.28
CA PHE A 554 16.86 20.36 1.28
C PHE A 554 17.99 21.02 0.49
N TRP A 555 19.22 20.54 0.67
CA TRP A 555 20.37 21.13 -0.01
C TRP A 555 20.35 20.82 -1.50
N ARG A 556 19.94 19.61 -1.89
CA ARG A 556 19.76 19.24 -3.30
C ARG A 556 18.79 20.18 -4.04
N VAL A 557 17.75 20.66 -3.35
CA VAL A 557 16.77 21.60 -3.93
C VAL A 557 17.27 23.05 -3.87
N LEU A 558 17.84 23.48 -2.74
CA LEU A 558 18.24 24.87 -2.54
C LEU A 558 19.50 25.24 -3.31
N GLU A 559 20.50 24.36 -3.38
CA GLU A 559 21.81 24.65 -3.97
C GLU A 559 21.72 25.20 -5.41
N PRO A 560 20.95 24.59 -6.34
CA PRO A 560 20.79 25.14 -7.70
C PRO A 560 20.05 26.50 -7.73
N LEU A 561 19.19 26.77 -6.75
CA LEU A 561 18.39 28.00 -6.65
C LEU A 561 19.16 29.16 -6.02
N MET A 562 20.25 28.87 -5.32
CA MET A 562 20.96 29.85 -4.50
C MET A 562 21.35 31.13 -5.24
N PRO A 563 21.85 31.10 -6.50
CA PRO A 563 22.16 32.33 -7.22
C PRO A 563 20.92 33.19 -7.45
N ALA A 564 19.84 32.60 -7.96
CA ALA A 564 18.59 33.31 -8.24
C ALA A 564 17.94 33.87 -6.98
N LEU A 565 17.88 33.08 -5.90
CA LEU A 565 17.33 33.50 -4.62
C LEU A 565 18.15 34.66 -4.01
N SER A 566 19.48 34.61 -4.11
CA SER A 566 20.36 35.68 -3.61
C SER A 566 20.17 37.01 -4.36
N ASP A 567 19.73 36.95 -5.62
CA ASP A 567 19.49 38.12 -6.47
C ASP A 567 18.10 38.75 -6.27
N VAL A 568 17.11 37.98 -5.83
CA VAL A 568 15.73 38.48 -5.66
C VAL A 568 15.39 38.83 -4.21
N VAL A 569 16.03 38.18 -3.24
CA VAL A 569 15.79 38.43 -1.81
C VAL A 569 16.45 39.75 -1.40
N ARG A 570 15.64 40.80 -1.22
CA ARG A 570 16.11 42.16 -0.90
C ARG A 570 15.53 42.71 0.40
N ASP A 571 14.32 42.30 0.79
CA ASP A 571 13.71 42.75 2.03
C ASP A 571 14.46 42.18 3.26
N PRO A 572 14.68 42.97 4.33
CA PRO A 572 15.43 42.50 5.51
C PRO A 572 14.83 41.26 6.18
N LEU A 573 13.50 41.12 6.20
CA LEU A 573 12.83 39.95 6.78
C LEU A 573 13.04 38.73 5.89
N GLU A 574 12.84 38.88 4.58
CA GLU A 574 13.10 37.80 3.60
C GLU A 574 14.56 37.33 3.67
N ARG A 575 15.50 38.27 3.79
CA ARG A 575 16.93 37.96 3.93
C ARG A 575 17.21 37.14 5.18
N SER A 576 16.62 37.52 6.32
CA SER A 576 16.77 36.76 7.57
C SER A 576 16.22 35.33 7.46
N VAL A 577 15.10 35.13 6.76
CA VAL A 577 14.52 33.80 6.53
C VAL A 577 15.41 32.99 5.59
N PHE A 578 15.87 33.59 4.50
CA PHE A 578 16.77 32.96 3.55
C PHE A 578 18.11 32.55 4.18
N ASP A 579 18.75 33.44 4.93
CA ASP A 579 20.01 33.11 5.63
C ASP A 579 19.80 31.96 6.65
N SER A 580 18.61 31.88 7.27
CA SER A 580 18.25 30.75 8.14
C SER A 580 18.06 29.42 7.38
N LEU A 581 17.54 29.46 6.16
CA LEU A 581 17.45 28.28 5.28
C LEU A 581 18.83 27.81 4.83
N VAL A 582 19.75 28.74 4.53
CA VAL A 582 21.12 28.44 4.09
C VAL A 582 21.95 27.81 5.21
N GLN A 583 21.73 28.24 6.46
CA GLN A 583 22.43 27.70 7.64
C GLN A 583 21.79 26.42 8.20
N TRP A 584 20.62 26.03 7.70
CA TRP A 584 19.93 24.84 8.16
C TRP A 584 20.71 23.58 7.78
N ASP A 585 20.81 22.65 8.73
CA ASP A 585 21.52 21.38 8.59
C ASP A 585 20.63 20.22 8.12
N GLY A 586 19.38 20.52 7.74
CA GLY A 586 18.39 19.54 7.29
C GLY A 586 17.61 18.85 8.41
N GLN A 587 17.78 19.23 9.68
CA GLN A 587 17.03 18.64 10.81
C GLN A 587 15.58 19.15 10.91
N TYR A 588 14.61 18.25 10.94
CA TYR A 588 13.20 18.54 11.24
C TYR A 588 12.89 18.46 12.75
N SER A 589 13.50 19.36 13.55
CA SER A 589 13.23 19.44 15.00
C SER A 589 11.97 20.25 15.33
N LEU A 590 11.39 20.03 16.51
CA LEU A 590 10.18 20.76 16.98
C LEU A 590 10.37 22.28 17.10
N LEU A 591 11.61 22.76 17.17
CA LEU A 591 11.93 24.18 17.36
C LEU A 591 12.47 24.84 16.08
N ASN A 592 12.72 24.07 15.03
CA ASN A 592 13.30 24.60 13.79
C ASN A 592 12.22 25.26 12.93
N ILE A 593 12.42 26.54 12.60
CA ILE A 593 11.60 27.28 11.62
C ILE A 593 11.96 26.90 10.16
N PRO A 594 13.25 26.77 9.76
CA PRO A 594 13.63 26.49 8.37
C PRO A 594 12.91 25.31 7.70
N PRO A 595 12.65 24.15 8.36
CA PRO A 595 11.93 23.05 7.73
C PRO A 595 10.51 23.41 7.28
N THR A 596 9.80 24.24 8.05
CA THR A 596 8.44 24.69 7.70
C THR A 596 8.49 25.60 6.48
N VAL A 597 9.44 26.54 6.47
CA VAL A 597 9.63 27.46 5.34
C VAL A 597 10.05 26.69 4.08
N PHE A 598 11.00 25.75 4.19
CA PHE A 598 11.46 24.92 3.09
C PHE A 598 10.32 24.09 2.50
N THR A 599 9.52 23.44 3.35
CA THR A 599 8.39 22.61 2.89
C THR A 599 7.36 23.45 2.13
N GLN A 600 7.01 24.63 2.66
CA GLN A 600 6.11 25.55 1.95
C GLN A 600 6.73 26.07 0.65
N PHE A 601 8.02 26.41 0.67
CA PHE A 601 8.74 26.89 -0.51
C PHE A 601 8.74 25.86 -1.63
N VAL A 602 9.02 24.59 -1.33
CA VAL A 602 8.97 23.49 -2.33
C VAL A 602 7.56 23.37 -2.93
N TYR A 603 6.51 23.45 -2.11
CA TYR A 603 5.14 23.42 -2.60
C TYR A 603 4.84 24.61 -3.54
N GLU A 604 5.15 25.84 -3.13
CA GLU A 604 4.89 27.03 -3.93
C GLU A 604 5.74 27.06 -5.20
N LEU A 605 7.01 26.64 -5.13
CA LEU A 605 7.88 26.49 -6.30
C LEU A 605 7.27 25.50 -7.28
N THR A 606 6.81 24.35 -6.80
CA THR A 606 6.23 23.31 -7.66
C THR A 606 4.90 23.78 -8.27
N LYS A 607 4.08 24.47 -7.49
CA LYS A 607 2.83 25.05 -7.97
C LYS A 607 3.08 26.14 -9.03
N ALA A 608 4.05 27.02 -8.78
CA ALA A 608 4.39 28.10 -9.70
C ALA A 608 5.06 27.62 -10.99
N THR A 609 5.62 26.40 -11.00
CA THR A 609 6.31 25.83 -12.17
C THR A 609 5.49 24.82 -12.96
N LEU A 610 4.39 24.28 -12.39
CA LEU A 610 3.62 23.20 -13.04
C LEU A 610 2.11 23.47 -13.13
N ALA A 611 1.54 24.33 -12.28
CA ALA A 611 0.09 24.35 -12.12
C ALA A 611 -0.65 25.01 -13.31
N ASP A 612 -0.02 25.95 -14.00
CA ASP A 612 -0.61 26.62 -15.15
C ASP A 612 -0.61 25.77 -16.42
N GLU A 613 0.41 24.94 -16.66
CA GLU A 613 0.43 23.99 -17.78
C GLU A 613 -0.37 22.72 -17.51
N LEU A 614 -0.28 22.17 -16.29
CA LEU A 614 -1.02 20.95 -15.94
C LEU A 614 -2.50 21.22 -15.72
N GLY A 615 -2.86 22.42 -15.27
CA GLY A 615 -4.20 22.73 -14.79
C GLY A 615 -4.54 22.03 -13.47
N SER A 616 -5.69 22.39 -12.91
CA SER A 616 -6.01 22.06 -11.51
C SER A 616 -6.21 20.57 -11.20
N VAL A 617 -6.63 19.75 -12.17
CA VAL A 617 -6.91 18.32 -11.94
C VAL A 617 -5.60 17.52 -11.96
N GLN A 618 -4.79 17.70 -12.99
CA GLN A 618 -3.54 16.98 -13.19
C GLN A 618 -2.51 17.42 -12.15
N PHE A 619 -2.45 18.71 -11.81
CA PHE A 619 -1.59 19.19 -10.72
C PHE A 619 -1.95 18.54 -9.38
N LYS A 620 -3.26 18.45 -9.03
CA LYS A 620 -3.69 17.78 -7.78
C LYS A 620 -3.38 16.28 -7.77
N ASN A 621 -3.54 15.61 -8.90
CA ASN A 621 -3.22 14.18 -9.02
C ASN A 621 -1.71 13.95 -8.85
N LEU A 622 -0.87 14.81 -9.43
CA LEU A 622 0.58 14.76 -9.29
C LEU A 622 1.06 15.14 -7.87
N ALA A 623 0.46 16.16 -7.25
CA ALA A 623 0.80 16.61 -5.90
C ALA A 623 0.48 15.58 -4.81
N ALA A 624 -0.36 14.59 -5.12
CA ALA A 624 -0.70 13.48 -4.23
C ALA A 624 0.18 12.22 -4.46
N ASP A 625 1.27 12.35 -5.23
CA ASP A 625 2.18 11.28 -5.63
C ASP A 625 3.64 11.68 -5.28
N ALA A 626 4.47 10.70 -4.90
CA ALA A 626 5.91 10.89 -4.66
C ALA A 626 6.67 11.42 -5.90
N CYS A 627 6.05 11.32 -7.08
CA CYS A 627 6.52 11.95 -8.31
C CYS A 627 6.83 13.46 -8.13
N LEU A 628 6.09 14.18 -7.27
CA LEU A 628 6.34 15.58 -6.97
C LEU A 628 7.69 15.82 -6.27
N GLU A 629 8.09 14.93 -5.37
CA GLU A 629 9.37 15.01 -4.63
C GLU A 629 10.57 14.86 -5.57
N ARG A 630 10.39 14.18 -6.71
CA ARG A 630 11.42 14.07 -7.75
C ARG A 630 11.59 15.38 -8.54
N CYS A 631 10.50 16.08 -8.82
CA CYS A 631 10.49 17.29 -9.64
C CYS A 631 11.21 18.49 -9.01
N GLY A 632 11.12 18.63 -7.68
CA GLY A 632 11.53 19.85 -6.96
C GLY A 632 13.00 20.25 -7.10
N ALA A 633 13.91 19.29 -7.33
CA ALA A 633 15.35 19.57 -7.44
C ALA A 633 15.78 20.04 -8.85
N ARG A 634 15.02 19.72 -9.90
CA ARG A 634 15.34 20.10 -11.30
C ARG A 634 14.53 21.27 -11.82
N SER A 635 13.28 21.44 -11.41
CA SER A 635 12.52 22.66 -11.74
C SER A 635 13.32 23.91 -11.33
N ALA A 636 14.05 23.79 -10.23
CA ALA A 636 15.04 24.73 -9.72
C ALA A 636 16.22 25.07 -10.66
N GLY A 637 16.84 24.05 -11.28
CA GLY A 637 18.00 24.25 -12.14
C GLY A 637 17.67 24.54 -13.61
N THR A 638 16.40 24.39 -13.99
CA THR A 638 15.94 24.45 -15.39
C THR A 638 14.95 25.60 -15.62
N LEU A 639 15.10 26.71 -14.89
CA LEU A 639 14.24 27.92 -14.85
C LEU A 639 14.02 28.68 -16.19
N SER A 640 14.09 27.98 -17.32
CA SER A 640 13.42 28.36 -18.56
C SER A 640 12.24 27.41 -18.77
N PHE A 641 11.31 27.40 -17.81
CA PHE A 641 9.93 26.92 -18.01
C PHE A 641 9.09 28.06 -18.57
#